data_AF-A0AAW2C126-F1
#
_entry.id   AF-A0AAW2C126-F1
#
_cell.length_a   1.000
_cell.length_b   1.000
_cell.length_c   1.000
_cell.angle_alpha   90.00
_cell.angle_beta   90.00
_cell.angle_gamma   90.00
#
_symmetry.space_group_name_H-M   'P 1'
#
loop_
_entity.id
_entity.type
_entity.pdbx_description
1 polymer ?
#
loop_
_entity_poly.entity_id
_entity_poly.type
_entity_poly.pdbx_seq_one_letter_code
_entity_poly.pdbx_strand_id
1 'polypeptide(L)'
;MLKGRESVVRLVGKRRRFLPNRETLLSASDDLELVTCPVCALKISAQNHAINSHLDTCLSESETPTGTKRKLSQRTLLDSNFLSKVHQSQLTNNDDFCGSRHSNYHVINNNAVVPKAKAAIAAADVDVTMENVSGVTLQTFIVGRRFFSHENELHVGANISLLPDPHNVKDPNAIKVLSADSGSCKCKVLGFLPRELAQYLSPLMEKYCLSFEGYVTSLPKNPFDFVPIQIVCHKMILHGEKEYEDVEAFKCLWKYAIHVVESTKNRPPGITKYLQNFCLVIYEVLRSNPHLFTDDEKKFMESFTSLSNDSQRLFVRLYTRKGPWFRISTISYSEVLDPQEAVKGLSAMGFLCLFEDKDKLHDNDIKEILNLLTVSELHDILCKLKKVLPSNVCCQNSNHGRRKSDLLESLLPLFVGGLCPHLTSLVLDKTGACIRISSKAESLIWRAERLFFLNGEQNLSTFLLVDLGIVKYPTYDCIISEQIFPGQDDLLAYEEAIEVAQLMDEALDGNAVELVLRCIKISDSRISSSSMKTMESTTSELVATFYSSFSASWVYSKVVLLGVSFLERERRYNDAINLLKRLLNCFTCDGRRGYWTLRLSINLEHTGYPNESLTVAEDGLQDPWVRAGSRMALQRRILRLGKPPRRWKTPSFSASIKRKITEVHVQGRPLNCEMGMKNRFYGEDGEQCGVEQLALQYYAGEGGGWQGVHTESGIWLTIFGLLMWDIIFSNVPNVFRTRFQTAPLDMETDSFYLVRKSCIESHLQKIHDGMGEEILITSWESHVGTACRGVNWDWHSLTELRAAVTCIGGPCLASLCRHLAQDYRSWSSGMPDLLLWRFHGEYRGEAKLVEVKGPRDRLSEQQRAWLLLLMDCGFNTEVCKVSPVPMPA
;
A
#
# COMPACT_ATOMS: atom_id res chain seq x y z
N MET A 1 -4.27 5.07 -13.73
CA MET A 1 -5.06 5.74 -12.67
C MET A 1 -6.09 4.80 -12.10
N LEU A 2 -5.97 4.43 -10.82
CA LEU A 2 -6.98 3.61 -10.17
C LEU A 2 -8.26 4.43 -9.97
N LYS A 3 -9.39 3.88 -10.39
CA LYS A 3 -10.70 4.53 -10.31
C LYS A 3 -11.61 3.69 -9.43
N GLY A 4 -12.50 4.37 -8.71
CA GLY A 4 -13.47 3.71 -7.85
C GLY A 4 -12.84 2.98 -6.66
N ARG A 5 -13.31 1.75 -6.43
CA ARG A 5 -13.10 1.01 -5.17
C ARG A 5 -11.64 0.71 -4.86
N GLU A 6 -10.83 0.37 -5.88
CA GLU A 6 -9.41 0.04 -5.70
C GLU A 6 -8.60 1.20 -5.08
N SER A 7 -8.93 2.45 -5.44
CA SER A 7 -8.27 3.63 -4.86
C SER A 7 -8.54 3.78 -3.36
N VAL A 8 -9.72 3.36 -2.89
CA VAL A 8 -10.07 3.35 -1.46
C VAL A 8 -9.37 2.17 -0.76
N VAL A 9 -9.37 0.99 -1.36
CA VAL A 9 -8.72 -0.20 -0.81
C VAL A 9 -7.22 0.02 -0.59
N ARG A 10 -6.50 0.65 -1.53
CA ARG A 10 -5.07 0.98 -1.34
C ARG A 10 -4.83 2.02 -0.26
N LEU A 11 -5.75 2.97 -0.11
CA LEU A 11 -5.68 3.96 0.96
C LEU A 11 -5.83 3.30 2.33
N VAL A 12 -6.88 2.47 2.50
CA VAL A 12 -7.17 1.71 3.73
C VAL A 12 -6.04 0.73 4.04
N GLY A 13 -5.52 0.08 3.02
CA GLY A 13 -4.49 -0.94 3.11
C GLY A 13 -5.05 -2.36 3.14
N LYS A 14 -4.15 -3.35 3.04
CA LYS A 14 -4.53 -4.78 2.96
C LYS A 14 -5.29 -5.29 4.17
N ARG A 15 -5.14 -4.64 5.33
CA ARG A 15 -5.71 -5.08 6.60
C ARG A 15 -6.69 -4.04 7.13
N ARG A 16 -7.97 -4.44 7.17
CA ARG A 16 -9.03 -3.73 7.88
C ARG A 16 -8.71 -3.76 9.38
N ARG A 17 -8.66 -2.58 10.01
CA ARG A 17 -8.36 -2.42 11.43
C ARG A 17 -9.62 -2.00 12.18
N PHE A 18 -9.69 -2.31 13.47
CA PHE A 18 -10.72 -1.75 14.34
C PHE A 18 -10.24 -0.39 14.82
N LEU A 19 -10.81 0.68 14.25
CA LEU A 19 -10.42 2.04 14.52
C LEU A 19 -11.36 2.67 15.57
N PRO A 20 -10.92 3.74 16.26
CA PRO A 20 -11.58 4.20 17.49
C PRO A 20 -12.98 4.76 17.29
N ASN A 21 -13.29 5.36 16.14
CA ASN A 21 -14.56 6.08 15.95
C ASN A 21 -15.66 5.16 15.40
N ARG A 22 -15.39 3.88 15.21
CA ARG A 22 -16.27 2.96 14.48
C ARG A 22 -17.66 2.90 15.10
N GLU A 23 -17.72 2.76 16.43
CA GLU A 23 -18.98 2.72 17.14
C GLU A 23 -19.71 4.05 17.00
N THR A 24 -19.03 5.19 17.13
CA THR A 24 -19.63 6.52 16.94
C THR A 24 -20.15 6.70 15.50
N LEU A 25 -19.38 6.28 14.49
CA LEU A 25 -19.76 6.33 13.08
C LEU A 25 -20.88 5.36 12.71
N LEU A 26 -21.09 4.29 13.49
CA LEU A 26 -22.19 3.33 13.33
C LEU A 26 -23.41 3.68 14.18
N SER A 27 -23.23 4.37 15.31
CA SER A 27 -24.28 4.72 16.28
C SER A 27 -24.80 6.14 16.17
N ALA A 28 -24.04 7.06 15.57
CA ALA A 28 -24.46 8.44 15.34
C ALA A 28 -25.82 8.39 14.66
N SER A 29 -26.87 8.65 15.43
CA SER A 29 -28.24 8.58 14.96
C SER A 29 -28.29 9.31 13.63
N ASP A 30 -28.98 8.75 12.66
CA ASP A 30 -29.60 9.64 11.69
C ASP A 30 -30.32 10.67 12.56
N ASP A 31 -29.86 11.92 12.53
CA ASP A 31 -30.80 13.02 12.51
C ASP A 31 -31.65 12.75 11.27
N LEU A 32 -32.58 11.80 11.43
CA LEU A 32 -33.76 11.61 10.63
C LEU A 32 -34.36 12.99 10.70
N GLU A 33 -34.21 13.77 9.62
CA GLU A 33 -35.06 14.93 9.43
C GLU A 33 -36.49 14.40 9.55
N LEU A 34 -37.07 14.59 10.73
CA LEU A 34 -38.42 14.17 11.00
C LEU A 34 -39.31 15.24 10.41
N VAL A 35 -40.04 14.85 9.38
CA VAL A 35 -40.99 15.70 8.70
C VAL A 35 -42.35 15.49 9.35
N THR A 36 -43.03 16.58 9.71
CA THR A 36 -44.37 16.50 10.30
C THR A 36 -45.41 16.21 9.20
N CYS A 37 -46.16 15.13 9.36
CA CYS A 37 -47.28 14.77 8.48
C CYS A 37 -48.33 15.90 8.48
N PRO A 38 -48.70 16.47 7.33
CA PRO A 38 -49.72 17.52 7.28
C PRO A 38 -51.14 17.00 7.55
N VAL A 39 -51.38 15.69 7.56
CA VAL A 39 -52.71 15.08 7.75
C VAL A 39 -52.95 14.70 9.21
N CYS A 40 -52.01 14.01 9.87
CA CYS A 40 -52.16 13.52 11.24
C CYS A 40 -51.19 14.16 12.25
N ALA A 41 -50.31 15.06 11.80
CA ALA A 41 -49.28 15.71 12.60
C ALA A 41 -48.23 14.79 13.25
N LEU A 42 -48.18 13.50 12.91
CA LEU A 42 -47.08 12.62 13.33
C LEU A 42 -45.77 13.03 12.66
N LYS A 43 -44.69 12.98 13.43
CA LYS A 43 -43.33 13.12 12.92
C LYS A 43 -42.92 11.81 12.21
N ILE A 44 -42.65 11.90 10.92
CA ILE A 44 -42.28 10.76 10.05
C ILE A 44 -40.87 10.97 9.52
N SER A 45 -40.16 9.88 9.21
CA SER A 45 -38.85 9.94 8.54
C SER A 45 -38.93 10.70 7.20
N ALA A 46 -37.96 11.58 6.91
CA ALA A 46 -37.82 12.28 5.62
C ALA A 46 -37.57 11.37 4.40
N GLN A 47 -37.48 10.05 4.59
CA GLN A 47 -37.32 9.12 3.48
C GLN A 47 -38.61 9.05 2.63
N ASN A 48 -38.51 9.34 1.32
CA ASN A 48 -39.64 9.43 0.39
C ASN A 48 -40.62 8.23 0.46
N HIS A 49 -40.13 7.01 0.62
CA HIS A 49 -40.99 5.83 0.73
C HIS A 49 -41.80 5.81 2.04
N ALA A 50 -41.20 6.23 3.16
CA ALA A 50 -41.89 6.32 4.45
C ALA A 50 -42.92 7.45 4.46
N ILE A 51 -42.60 8.60 3.85
CA ILE A 51 -43.54 9.72 3.67
C ILE A 51 -44.74 9.26 2.83
N ASN A 52 -44.50 8.70 1.64
CA ASN A 52 -45.58 8.30 0.73
C ASN A 52 -46.44 7.18 1.33
N SER A 53 -45.82 6.15 1.90
CA SER A 53 -46.55 5.06 2.56
C SER A 53 -47.41 5.56 3.72
N HIS A 54 -46.91 6.49 4.54
CA HIS A 54 -47.66 7.06 5.66
C HIS A 54 -48.78 7.99 5.19
N LEU A 55 -48.53 8.82 4.17
CA LEU A 55 -49.55 9.69 3.58
C LEU A 55 -50.66 8.88 2.92
N ASP A 56 -50.34 7.80 2.22
CA ASP A 56 -51.32 6.90 1.60
C ASP A 56 -52.22 6.26 2.67
N THR A 57 -51.63 5.78 3.78
CA THR A 57 -52.41 5.26 4.92
C THR A 57 -53.30 6.35 5.54
N CYS A 58 -52.73 7.52 5.87
CA CYS A 58 -53.48 8.62 6.49
C CYS A 58 -54.61 9.18 5.61
N LEU A 59 -54.44 9.18 4.29
CA LEU A 59 -55.47 9.62 3.35
C LEU A 59 -56.54 8.54 3.10
N SER A 60 -56.23 7.27 3.36
CA SER A 60 -57.17 6.15 3.22
C SER A 60 -58.06 5.92 4.45
N GLU A 61 -57.61 6.29 5.65
CA GLU A 61 -58.29 6.00 6.92
C GLU A 61 -59.11 7.17 7.51
N SER A 62 -59.27 8.29 6.79
CA SER A 62 -59.96 9.47 7.35
C SER A 62 -61.49 9.33 7.35
N GLU A 63 -62.05 8.62 8.34
CA GLU A 63 -63.41 8.84 8.84
C GLU A 63 -63.38 9.73 10.10
N THR A 64 -64.19 10.79 10.06
CA THR A 64 -64.14 12.08 10.82
C THR A 64 -64.35 12.00 12.35
N PRO A 65 -64.10 13.08 13.14
CA PRO A 65 -65.21 14.02 13.42
C PRO A 65 -64.73 15.46 13.68
N THR A 66 -64.75 16.32 12.67
CA THR A 66 -65.07 17.76 12.75
C THR A 66 -65.03 18.32 11.32
N GLY A 67 -66.11 19.00 10.94
CA GLY A 67 -66.40 19.30 9.55
C GLY A 67 -65.43 20.29 8.90
N THR A 68 -64.62 19.82 7.95
CA THR A 68 -64.43 20.44 6.62
C THR A 68 -63.59 19.49 5.75
N LYS A 69 -64.18 18.88 4.72
CA LYS A 69 -63.42 18.12 3.70
C LYS A 69 -62.61 19.10 2.85
N ARG A 70 -61.38 19.43 3.25
CA ARG A 70 -60.41 20.05 2.33
C ARG A 70 -59.85 18.96 1.41
N LYS A 71 -60.33 18.92 0.16
CA LYS A 71 -59.63 18.23 -0.93
C LYS A 71 -58.31 18.96 -1.15
N LEU A 72 -57.21 18.44 -0.60
CA LEU A 72 -55.87 18.89 -0.94
C LEU A 72 -55.55 18.37 -2.35
N SER A 73 -55.41 19.30 -3.30
CA SER A 73 -54.94 18.94 -4.65
C SER A 73 -53.44 18.65 -4.61
N GLN A 74 -52.93 17.84 -5.53
CA GLN A 74 -51.50 17.48 -5.65
C GLN A 74 -50.56 18.71 -5.68
N ARG A 75 -51.06 19.88 -6.09
CA ARG A 75 -50.35 21.16 -6.06
C ARG A 75 -50.07 21.68 -4.64
N THR A 76 -50.93 21.41 -3.67
CA THR A 76 -50.81 21.95 -2.31
C THR A 76 -49.78 21.18 -1.46
N LEU A 77 -49.46 19.93 -1.83
CA LEU A 77 -48.39 19.15 -1.20
C LEU A 77 -46.99 19.60 -1.65
N LEU A 78 -46.86 20.14 -2.86
CA LEU A 78 -45.58 20.59 -3.43
C LEU A 78 -45.06 21.91 -2.83
N ASP A 79 -45.92 22.73 -2.22
CA ASP A 79 -45.54 24.02 -1.60
C ASP A 79 -45.17 23.90 -0.10
N SER A 80 -45.15 22.68 0.45
CA SER A 80 -44.77 22.43 1.84
C SER A 80 -43.24 22.45 1.98
N ASN A 81 -42.65 23.63 2.22
CA ASN A 81 -41.22 23.76 2.49
C ASN A 81 -40.83 23.05 3.80
N PHE A 82 -40.16 21.90 3.70
CA PHE A 82 -39.51 21.22 4.83
C PHE A 82 -38.06 21.73 4.95
N LEU A 83 -37.86 22.85 5.64
CA LEU A 83 -36.53 23.39 5.97
C LEU A 83 -36.38 23.61 7.48
N SER A 84 -35.28 23.12 8.05
CA SER A 84 -34.91 23.29 9.46
C SER A 84 -34.29 24.69 9.69
N LYS A 85 -34.72 25.38 10.75
CA LYS A 85 -34.17 26.68 11.17
C LYS A 85 -32.92 26.46 12.03
N VAL A 86 -31.79 27.04 11.62
CA VAL A 86 -30.53 27.08 12.40
C VAL A 86 -30.55 28.25 13.37
N HIS A 87 -30.22 28.01 14.64
CA HIS A 87 -30.04 29.02 15.69
C HIS A 87 -28.69 29.74 15.51
N GLN A 88 -28.73 31.08 15.36
CA GLN A 88 -27.57 31.97 15.50
C GLN A 88 -27.38 32.33 16.98
N SER A 89 -26.21 32.04 17.55
CA SER A 89 -25.75 32.61 18.83
C SER A 89 -24.70 33.70 18.57
N GLN A 90 -24.88 34.82 19.27
CA GLN A 90 -24.12 36.05 19.12
C GLN A 90 -22.76 35.96 19.84
N LEU A 91 -21.71 36.43 19.16
CA LEU A 91 -20.37 36.69 19.70
C LEU A 91 -20.30 38.13 20.20
N THR A 92 -19.82 38.33 21.43
CA THR A 92 -19.38 39.63 21.95
C THR A 92 -17.86 39.65 22.07
N ASN A 93 -17.26 40.65 21.42
CA ASN A 93 -15.84 41.01 21.48
C ASN A 93 -15.42 41.40 22.90
N ASN A 94 -14.16 41.13 23.23
CA ASN A 94 -13.31 42.02 24.02
C ASN A 94 -11.84 41.76 23.64
N ASP A 95 -11.19 42.82 23.15
CA ASP A 95 -9.75 42.94 22.99
C ASP A 95 -9.08 43.06 24.37
N ASP A 96 -7.85 42.54 24.51
CA ASP A 96 -6.75 43.31 25.11
C ASP A 96 -5.38 42.58 25.11
N PHE A 97 -4.38 43.37 24.72
CA PHE A 97 -2.96 43.44 25.14
C PHE A 97 -1.87 42.42 24.74
N CYS A 98 -0.92 43.02 24.01
CA CYS A 98 0.48 42.75 23.66
C CYS A 98 1.40 42.19 24.77
N GLY A 99 2.40 41.40 24.36
CA GLY A 99 3.57 41.06 25.19
C GLY A 99 4.66 40.26 24.45
N SER A 100 5.59 40.99 23.84
CA SER A 100 6.83 40.51 23.21
C SER A 100 7.71 39.65 24.13
N ARG A 101 8.44 38.67 23.58
CA ARG A 101 9.79 38.28 24.03
C ARG A 101 10.56 37.50 22.95
N HIS A 102 11.64 38.12 22.48
CA HIS A 102 12.72 37.47 21.74
C HIS A 102 13.53 36.53 22.65
N SER A 103 13.96 35.37 22.13
CA SER A 103 15.30 34.86 22.40
C SER A 103 15.73 33.74 21.42
N ASN A 104 16.76 34.07 20.66
CA ASN A 104 17.81 33.24 20.03
C ASN A 104 17.82 31.73 20.35
N TYR A 105 17.84 30.91 19.29
CA TYR A 105 18.37 29.55 19.34
C TYR A 105 19.58 29.41 18.43
N HIS A 106 20.71 29.08 19.06
CA HIS A 106 21.96 28.73 18.43
C HIS A 106 21.86 27.39 17.69
N VAL A 107 22.39 27.39 16.46
CA VAL A 107 22.70 26.22 15.65
C VAL A 107 23.82 25.42 16.36
N ILE A 108 23.57 24.14 16.65
CA ILE A 108 24.64 23.20 17.03
C ILE A 108 24.67 22.06 16.00
N ASN A 109 25.87 21.92 15.41
CA ASN A 109 26.27 20.93 14.43
C ASN A 109 26.20 19.49 15.00
N ASN A 110 25.61 18.58 14.22
CA ASN A 110 25.60 17.15 14.50
C ASN A 110 26.94 16.51 14.10
N ASN A 111 27.76 16.16 15.09
CA ASN A 111 28.79 15.12 14.94
C ASN A 111 28.32 13.86 15.65
N ALA A 112 28.52 12.72 14.98
CA ALA A 112 28.11 11.39 15.37
C ALA A 112 28.53 11.04 16.81
N VAL A 113 27.54 10.71 17.65
CA VAL A 113 27.77 10.12 18.98
C VAL A 113 27.38 8.65 18.91
N VAL A 114 28.41 7.80 18.91
CA VAL A 114 28.31 6.38 19.26
C VAL A 114 27.83 6.29 20.72
N PRO A 115 26.78 5.52 21.07
CA PRO A 115 26.33 5.43 22.45
C PRO A 115 27.39 4.72 23.31
N LYS A 116 28.06 5.46 24.20
CA LYS A 116 28.83 4.87 25.30
C LYS A 116 27.86 4.30 26.34
N ALA A 117 27.45 3.05 26.16
CA ALA A 117 26.81 2.28 27.22
C ALA A 117 27.89 1.80 28.21
N LYS A 118 28.05 2.50 29.34
CA LYS A 118 28.72 1.94 30.52
C LYS A 118 27.76 0.95 31.19
N ALA A 119 27.78 -0.30 30.74
CA ALA A 119 27.28 -1.42 31.52
C ALA A 119 28.46 -1.94 32.37
N ALA A 120 28.39 -1.76 33.68
CA ALA A 120 29.29 -2.42 34.62
C ALA A 120 29.02 -3.93 34.57
N ILE A 121 29.99 -4.71 34.08
CA ILE A 121 29.95 -6.17 34.09
C ILE A 121 31.00 -6.64 35.09
N ALA A 122 30.54 -7.18 36.21
CA ALA A 122 31.35 -7.98 37.12
C ALA A 122 31.32 -9.43 36.62
N ALA A 123 32.42 -9.89 36.01
CA ALA A 123 32.70 -11.30 35.72
C ALA A 123 34.22 -11.48 35.65
N ALA A 124 34.71 -12.57 36.26
CA ALA A 124 36.09 -12.82 36.63
C ALA A 124 37.15 -12.45 35.57
N ASP A 125 38.14 -11.65 35.97
CA ASP A 125 39.37 -11.41 35.21
C ASP A 125 40.18 -12.71 35.11
N VAL A 126 39.96 -13.46 34.03
CA VAL A 126 40.95 -14.43 33.55
C VAL A 126 41.90 -13.65 32.66
N ASP A 127 43.20 -13.68 32.98
CA ASP A 127 44.22 -12.95 32.23
C ASP A 127 44.36 -13.54 30.81
N VAL A 128 43.68 -12.92 29.83
CA VAL A 128 43.68 -13.36 28.43
C VAL A 128 44.98 -12.92 27.78
N THR A 129 45.93 -13.84 27.62
CA THR A 129 47.14 -13.66 26.80
C THR A 129 46.92 -14.23 25.39
N MET A 130 47.68 -13.77 24.40
CA MET A 130 47.61 -14.31 23.02
C MET A 130 47.89 -15.83 22.93
N GLU A 131 48.61 -16.39 23.91
CA GLU A 131 48.89 -17.83 23.99
C GLU A 131 47.69 -18.63 24.51
N ASN A 132 46.87 -18.04 25.38
CA ASN A 132 45.66 -18.68 25.93
C ASN A 132 44.47 -18.72 24.95
N VAL A 133 44.56 -18.01 23.83
CA VAL A 133 43.49 -17.89 22.83
C VAL A 133 43.59 -18.98 21.74
N SER A 134 44.78 -19.52 21.50
CA SER A 134 44.97 -20.60 20.53
C SER A 134 44.29 -21.88 21.03
N GLY A 135 43.44 -22.48 20.20
CA GLY A 135 42.64 -23.65 20.53
C GLY A 135 41.26 -23.33 21.14
N VAL A 136 40.92 -22.06 21.36
CA VAL A 136 39.58 -21.67 21.81
C VAL A 136 38.56 -21.92 20.71
N THR A 137 37.48 -22.64 21.05
CA THR A 137 36.37 -22.94 20.16
C THR A 137 35.25 -21.90 20.30
N LEU A 138 34.81 -21.32 19.19
CA LEU A 138 33.63 -20.46 19.12
C LEU A 138 32.53 -21.16 18.32
N GLN A 139 31.31 -21.19 18.85
CA GLN A 139 30.16 -21.71 18.10
C GLN A 139 29.41 -20.55 17.45
N THR A 140 29.17 -20.65 16.16
CA THR A 140 28.49 -19.62 15.38
C THR A 140 27.74 -20.28 14.22
N PHE A 141 27.41 -19.53 13.17
CA PHE A 141 26.68 -20.05 12.03
C PHE A 141 27.03 -19.31 10.74
N ILE A 142 26.78 -19.94 9.60
CA ILE A 142 26.96 -19.34 8.27
C ILE A 142 25.71 -18.53 7.90
N VAL A 143 25.92 -17.31 7.40
CA VAL A 143 24.87 -16.42 6.85
C VAL A 143 25.11 -16.14 5.35
N GLY A 144 24.08 -15.63 4.66
CA GLY A 144 24.25 -15.04 3.32
C GLY A 144 24.17 -15.99 2.13
N ARG A 145 23.55 -17.18 2.26
CA ARG A 145 23.22 -18.06 1.12
C ARG A 145 22.01 -18.95 1.38
N ARG A 146 21.38 -19.46 0.31
CA ARG A 146 20.34 -20.51 0.35
C ARG A 146 21.03 -21.87 0.27
N PHE A 147 20.72 -22.77 1.21
CA PHE A 147 21.26 -24.14 1.20
C PHE A 147 20.20 -25.08 0.63
N PHE A 148 20.28 -25.41 -0.65
CA PHE A 148 19.33 -26.34 -1.27
C PHE A 148 19.65 -27.78 -0.83
N SER A 149 18.63 -28.52 -0.41
CA SER A 149 18.72 -29.93 0.00
C SER A 149 19.07 -30.90 -1.14
N HIS A 150 19.20 -30.42 -2.38
CA HIS A 150 19.36 -31.25 -3.58
C HIS A 150 20.76 -31.23 -4.20
N GLU A 151 21.69 -30.41 -3.69
CA GLU A 151 23.10 -30.51 -4.05
C GLU A 151 23.87 -31.04 -2.82
N ASN A 152 24.68 -32.09 -2.98
CA ASN A 152 25.50 -32.73 -1.93
C ASN A 152 26.64 -31.82 -1.41
N GLU A 153 26.39 -30.53 -1.19
CA GLU A 153 27.43 -29.50 -0.97
C GLU A 153 27.88 -29.37 0.48
N LEU A 154 27.03 -29.77 1.43
CA LEU A 154 27.32 -29.65 2.86
C LEU A 154 26.85 -30.89 3.60
N HIS A 155 27.72 -31.46 4.43
CA HIS A 155 27.38 -32.54 5.35
C HIS A 155 27.83 -32.17 6.76
N VAL A 156 27.21 -32.79 7.77
CA VAL A 156 27.64 -32.63 9.17
C VAL A 156 29.09 -33.13 9.28
N GLY A 157 29.96 -32.31 9.85
CA GLY A 157 31.40 -32.58 9.95
C GLY A 157 32.25 -32.05 8.80
N ALA A 158 31.66 -31.43 7.76
CA ALA A 158 32.43 -30.84 6.66
C ALA A 158 33.40 -29.76 7.16
N ASN A 159 34.65 -29.80 6.71
CA ASN A 159 35.68 -28.87 7.15
C ASN A 159 35.52 -27.50 6.48
N ILE A 160 35.75 -26.45 7.26
CA ILE A 160 35.65 -25.06 6.81
C ILE A 160 36.86 -24.24 7.24
N SER A 161 37.18 -23.23 6.43
CA SER A 161 38.19 -22.22 6.74
C SER A 161 37.63 -20.81 6.57
N LEU A 162 38.11 -19.86 7.36
CA LEU A 162 37.67 -18.47 7.30
C LEU A 162 38.66 -17.57 6.54
N LEU A 163 38.15 -16.67 5.71
CA LEU A 163 38.96 -15.72 4.93
C LEU A 163 38.36 -14.30 4.97
N PRO A 164 39.11 -13.27 5.39
CA PRO A 164 38.64 -11.87 5.33
C PRO A 164 38.34 -11.43 3.88
N ASP A 165 37.31 -10.60 3.71
CA ASP A 165 36.85 -10.06 2.43
C ASP A 165 36.71 -8.53 2.50
N PRO A 166 37.83 -7.78 2.60
CA PRO A 166 37.81 -6.33 2.80
C PRO A 166 37.23 -5.56 1.62
N HIS A 167 37.14 -6.18 0.44
CA HIS A 167 36.54 -5.61 -0.77
C HIS A 167 35.02 -5.81 -0.86
N ASN A 168 34.38 -6.35 0.18
CA ASN A 168 32.94 -6.53 0.20
C ASN A 168 32.21 -5.18 0.29
N VAL A 169 31.43 -4.86 -0.74
CA VAL A 169 30.71 -3.57 -0.86
C VAL A 169 29.71 -3.35 0.29
N LYS A 170 29.25 -4.42 0.97
CA LYS A 170 28.25 -4.33 2.05
C LYS A 170 28.86 -4.20 3.45
N ASP A 171 30.04 -4.80 3.67
CA ASP A 171 30.67 -4.84 4.99
C ASP A 171 32.20 -4.98 4.85
N PRO A 172 32.99 -3.95 5.15
CA PRO A 172 34.45 -3.99 5.00
C PRO A 172 35.13 -4.98 5.95
N ASN A 173 34.43 -5.47 6.99
CA ASN A 173 34.92 -6.50 7.90
C ASN A 173 34.35 -7.90 7.56
N ALA A 174 33.78 -8.10 6.37
CA ALA A 174 33.16 -9.37 6.01
C ALA A 174 34.18 -10.52 6.07
N ILE A 175 33.77 -11.68 6.59
CA ILE A 175 34.59 -12.90 6.63
C ILE A 175 33.86 -14.00 5.87
N LYS A 176 34.46 -14.50 4.78
CA LYS A 176 33.99 -15.64 4.00
C LYS A 176 34.22 -16.95 4.74
N VAL A 177 33.26 -17.85 4.64
CA VAL A 177 33.38 -19.24 5.07
C VAL A 177 33.61 -20.08 3.81
N LEU A 178 34.72 -20.80 3.73
CA LEU A 178 35.11 -21.64 2.59
C LEU A 178 35.03 -23.11 2.97
N SER A 179 34.67 -23.98 2.02
CA SER A 179 34.80 -25.44 2.17
C SER A 179 36.24 -25.87 1.97
N ALA A 180 36.74 -26.73 2.86
CA ALA A 180 38.09 -27.28 2.80
C ALA A 180 38.16 -28.67 2.12
N ASP A 181 37.03 -29.32 1.81
CA ASP A 181 36.97 -30.74 1.40
C ASP A 181 36.98 -30.99 -0.13
N SER A 182 37.26 -29.98 -0.97
CA SER A 182 37.36 -30.20 -2.42
C SER A 182 38.80 -30.46 -2.85
N GLY A 183 39.14 -31.70 -3.21
CA GLY A 183 40.40 -32.10 -3.88
C GLY A 183 40.62 -31.49 -5.28
N SER A 184 39.98 -30.37 -5.59
CA SER A 184 40.15 -29.55 -6.80
C SER A 184 40.57 -28.15 -6.36
N CYS A 185 41.53 -27.51 -7.04
CA CYS A 185 42.14 -26.20 -6.73
C CYS A 185 41.20 -24.96 -6.63
N LYS A 186 39.90 -25.12 -6.32
CA LYS A 186 38.96 -24.03 -6.05
C LYS A 186 38.17 -24.29 -4.77
N CYS A 187 38.58 -23.68 -3.65
CA CYS A 187 37.78 -23.66 -2.42
C CYS A 187 36.46 -22.94 -2.68
N LYS A 188 35.33 -23.62 -2.47
CA LYS A 188 33.99 -23.07 -2.69
C LYS A 188 33.55 -22.22 -1.49
N VAL A 189 33.08 -20.99 -1.76
CA VAL A 189 32.51 -20.12 -0.72
C VAL A 189 31.16 -20.70 -0.29
N LEU A 190 30.99 -20.97 1.01
CA LEU A 190 29.76 -21.50 1.61
C LEU A 190 28.82 -20.38 2.09
N GLY A 191 29.38 -19.24 2.46
CA GLY A 191 28.66 -18.05 2.91
C GLY A 191 29.60 -17.12 3.68
N PHE A 192 29.06 -16.37 4.64
CA PHE A 192 29.80 -15.42 5.47
C PHE A 192 29.54 -15.66 6.96
N LEU A 193 30.41 -15.14 7.83
CA LEU A 193 30.10 -15.01 9.25
C LEU A 193 29.10 -13.87 9.51
N PRO A 194 28.36 -13.90 10.64
CA PRO A 194 27.51 -12.80 11.06
C PRO A 194 28.31 -11.51 11.21
N ARG A 195 27.78 -10.40 10.71
CA ARG A 195 28.45 -9.09 10.70
C ARG A 195 28.88 -8.64 12.11
N GLU A 196 28.03 -8.91 13.10
CA GLU A 196 28.28 -8.56 14.50
C GLU A 196 29.51 -9.28 15.07
N LEU A 197 29.84 -10.46 14.55
CA LEU A 197 31.03 -11.22 14.92
C LEU A 197 32.22 -10.84 14.03
N ALA A 198 31.98 -10.68 12.73
CA ALA A 198 33.00 -10.38 11.73
C ALA A 198 33.72 -9.04 12.00
N GLN A 199 33.00 -8.02 12.50
CA GLN A 199 33.60 -6.73 12.89
C GLN A 199 34.68 -6.83 13.97
N TYR A 200 34.68 -7.90 14.79
CA TYR A 200 35.69 -8.14 15.82
C TYR A 200 36.73 -9.16 15.35
N LEU A 201 36.31 -10.21 14.65
CA LEU A 201 37.23 -11.23 14.15
C LEU A 201 38.10 -10.75 12.98
N SER A 202 37.62 -9.89 12.08
CA SER A 202 38.41 -9.43 10.93
C SER A 202 39.64 -8.62 11.37
N PRO A 203 39.53 -7.63 12.28
CA PRO A 203 40.70 -6.97 12.83
C PRO A 203 41.66 -7.91 13.58
N LEU A 204 41.12 -8.95 14.23
CA LEU A 204 41.92 -9.97 14.91
C LEU A 204 42.73 -10.83 13.92
N MET A 205 42.14 -11.17 12.77
CA MET A 205 42.83 -11.89 11.70
C MET A 205 43.91 -11.02 11.04
N GLU A 206 43.59 -9.77 10.73
CA GLU A 206 44.49 -8.86 10.00
C GLU A 206 45.64 -8.34 10.86
N LYS A 207 45.36 -7.85 12.07
CA LYS A 207 46.36 -7.17 12.92
C LYS A 207 47.16 -8.14 13.80
N TYR A 208 46.56 -9.26 14.20
CA TYR A 208 47.15 -10.20 15.16
C TYR A 208 47.43 -11.59 14.59
N CYS A 209 47.30 -11.76 13.26
CA CYS A 209 47.64 -12.98 12.52
C CYS A 209 46.94 -14.24 13.08
N LEU A 210 45.68 -14.10 13.49
CA LEU A 210 44.85 -15.22 13.87
C LEU A 210 44.21 -15.85 12.63
N SER A 211 44.18 -17.17 12.57
CA SER A 211 43.47 -17.95 11.56
C SER A 211 42.39 -18.80 12.21
N PHE A 212 41.30 -19.04 11.49
CA PHE A 212 40.18 -19.80 12.01
C PHE A 212 39.81 -20.92 11.05
N GLU A 213 39.74 -22.13 11.59
CA GLU A 213 39.30 -23.34 10.91
C GLU A 213 38.21 -24.02 11.73
N GLY A 214 37.38 -24.85 11.12
CA GLY A 214 36.25 -25.40 11.83
C GLY A 214 35.52 -26.48 11.06
N TYR A 215 34.34 -26.83 11.55
CA TYR A 215 33.46 -27.79 10.90
C TYR A 215 31.99 -27.45 11.09
N VAL A 216 31.16 -28.00 10.20
CA VAL A 216 29.69 -27.91 10.28
C VAL A 216 29.17 -28.81 11.40
N THR A 217 28.42 -28.27 12.36
CA THR A 217 27.94 -29.03 13.53
C THR A 217 26.56 -29.65 13.33
N SER A 218 25.69 -29.03 12.53
CA SER A 218 24.39 -29.59 12.15
C SER A 218 23.89 -28.98 10.83
N LEU A 219 22.91 -29.62 10.21
CA LEU A 219 22.26 -29.11 8.99
C LEU A 219 20.89 -28.50 9.32
N PRO A 220 20.53 -27.35 8.73
CA PRO A 220 19.22 -26.74 8.91
C PRO A 220 18.10 -27.58 8.32
N LYS A 221 16.90 -27.52 8.91
CA LYS A 221 15.70 -28.18 8.37
C LYS A 221 15.10 -27.44 7.18
N ASN A 222 15.30 -26.12 7.11
CA ASN A 222 14.82 -25.26 6.04
C ASN A 222 16.03 -24.68 5.26
N PRO A 223 16.01 -24.67 3.91
CA PRO A 223 17.05 -24.06 3.07
C PRO A 223 17.43 -22.60 3.39
N PHE A 224 16.57 -21.87 4.10
CA PHE A 224 16.77 -20.47 4.49
C PHE A 224 17.31 -20.28 5.91
N ASP A 225 17.41 -21.36 6.70
CA ASP A 225 17.94 -21.27 8.05
C ASP A 225 19.47 -21.24 8.04
N PHE A 226 20.04 -20.71 9.13
CA PHE A 226 21.48 -20.65 9.33
C PHE A 226 22.09 -22.05 9.46
N VAL A 227 23.34 -22.22 9.00
CA VAL A 227 24.09 -23.47 9.18
C VAL A 227 24.98 -23.34 10.42
N PRO A 228 24.73 -24.08 11.51
CA PRO A 228 25.57 -24.04 12.70
C PRO A 228 26.97 -24.60 12.42
N ILE A 229 27.98 -23.89 12.90
CA ILE A 229 29.39 -24.24 12.75
C ILE A 229 30.14 -24.05 14.07
N GLN A 230 31.25 -24.77 14.21
CA GLN A 230 32.21 -24.54 15.28
C GLN A 230 33.53 -24.16 14.64
N ILE A 231 34.09 -23.03 15.05
CA ILE A 231 35.38 -22.53 14.59
C ILE A 231 36.38 -22.54 15.73
N VAL A 232 37.63 -22.83 15.42
CA VAL A 232 38.76 -22.93 16.33
C VAL A 232 39.78 -21.88 15.91
N CYS A 233 40.22 -21.08 16.89
CA CYS A 233 41.25 -20.09 16.68
C CYS A 233 42.63 -20.76 16.68
N HIS A 234 43.46 -20.45 15.67
CA HIS A 234 44.84 -20.86 15.58
C HIS A 234 45.73 -19.63 15.43
N LYS A 235 46.86 -19.61 16.12
CA LYS A 235 47.89 -18.56 15.94
C LYS A 235 48.76 -18.92 14.74
N MET A 236 48.88 -18.03 13.75
CA MET A 236 49.92 -18.17 12.73
C MET A 236 51.27 -17.72 13.30
N ILE A 237 52.24 -18.63 13.36
CA ILE A 237 53.63 -18.30 13.69
C ILE A 237 54.28 -17.71 12.43
N LEU A 238 54.34 -16.38 12.35
CA LEU A 238 55.19 -15.72 11.36
C LEU A 238 56.62 -15.68 11.91
N HIS A 239 57.58 -16.23 11.17
CA HIS A 239 59.00 -16.09 11.48
C HIS A 239 59.41 -14.62 11.36
N GLY A 240 59.39 -13.91 12.49
CA GLY A 240 59.77 -12.51 12.63
C GLY A 240 58.97 -11.87 13.77
N GLU A 241 59.62 -11.67 14.92
CA GLU A 241 59.03 -11.01 16.08
C GLU A 241 58.60 -9.58 15.71
N LYS A 242 57.30 -9.40 15.42
CA LYS A 242 56.67 -8.08 15.52
C LYS A 242 56.14 -7.96 16.94
N GLU A 243 56.72 -7.05 17.72
CA GLU A 243 56.11 -6.58 18.95
C GLU A 243 54.72 -6.03 18.61
N TYR A 244 53.67 -6.61 19.21
CA TYR A 244 52.29 -6.18 19.00
C TYR A 244 52.04 -4.90 19.80
N GLU A 245 51.84 -3.78 19.11
CA GLU A 245 51.80 -2.43 19.72
C GLU A 245 50.60 -2.16 20.66
N ASP A 246 49.56 -3.02 20.70
CA ASP A 246 48.35 -2.75 21.51
C ASP A 246 47.68 -4.03 22.06
N VAL A 247 48.24 -4.58 23.16
CA VAL A 247 47.69 -5.75 23.88
C VAL A 247 46.29 -5.49 24.42
N GLU A 248 45.95 -4.24 24.75
CA GLU A 248 44.65 -3.89 25.32
C GLU A 248 43.54 -3.90 24.26
N ALA A 249 43.83 -3.40 23.05
CA ALA A 249 42.92 -3.53 21.91
C ALA A 249 42.66 -5.00 21.54
N PHE A 250 43.68 -5.87 21.59
CA PHE A 250 43.49 -7.31 21.42
C PHE A 250 42.51 -7.90 22.46
N LYS A 251 42.76 -7.62 23.76
CA LYS A 251 41.90 -8.09 24.86
C LYS A 251 40.45 -7.62 24.67
N CYS A 252 40.26 -6.36 24.27
CA CYS A 252 38.95 -5.79 24.00
C CYS A 252 38.24 -6.50 22.83
N LEU A 253 38.89 -6.59 21.66
CA LEU A 253 38.31 -7.24 20.47
C LEU A 253 37.94 -8.70 20.75
N TRP A 254 38.82 -9.45 21.43
CA TRP A 254 38.58 -10.84 21.78
C TRP A 254 37.41 -11.01 22.75
N LYS A 255 37.36 -10.18 23.80
CA LYS A 255 36.26 -10.17 24.78
C LYS A 255 34.91 -9.89 24.11
N TYR A 256 34.86 -8.93 23.18
CA TYR A 256 33.64 -8.65 22.40
C TYR A 256 33.27 -9.79 21.47
N ALA A 257 34.23 -10.45 20.81
CA ALA A 257 33.96 -11.61 19.97
C ALA A 257 33.33 -12.77 20.76
N ILE A 258 33.86 -13.09 21.95
CA ILE A 258 33.27 -14.09 22.85
C ILE A 258 31.86 -13.68 23.28
N HIS A 259 31.67 -12.42 23.67
CA HIS A 259 30.36 -11.94 24.10
C HIS A 259 29.30 -12.03 22.98
N VAL A 260 29.67 -11.73 21.73
CA VAL A 260 28.78 -11.92 20.57
C VAL A 260 28.44 -13.39 20.38
N VAL A 261 29.42 -14.29 20.51
CA VAL A 261 29.20 -15.75 20.40
C VAL A 261 28.28 -16.27 21.51
N GLU A 262 28.47 -15.84 22.75
CA GLU A 262 27.63 -16.25 23.89
C GLU A 262 26.21 -15.70 23.79
N SER A 263 26.04 -14.45 23.36
CA SER A 263 24.72 -13.85 23.17
C SER A 263 23.96 -14.48 22.00
N THR A 264 24.66 -14.88 20.93
CA THR A 264 24.07 -15.53 19.76
C THR A 264 23.77 -17.01 19.95
N LYS A 265 24.52 -17.74 20.79
CA LYS A 265 24.23 -19.14 21.19
C LYS A 265 22.79 -19.33 21.69
N ASN A 266 22.24 -18.32 22.35
CA ASN A 266 20.88 -18.36 22.91
C ASN A 266 19.82 -17.72 22.01
N ARG A 267 20.21 -16.92 20.99
CA ARG A 267 19.29 -16.10 20.17
C ARG A 267 19.89 -15.80 18.78
N PRO A 268 19.54 -16.57 17.73
CA PRO A 268 19.94 -16.26 16.36
C PRO A 268 19.40 -14.89 15.90
N PRO A 269 20.20 -14.04 15.21
CA PRO A 269 19.82 -12.68 14.80
C PRO A 269 18.53 -12.60 13.97
N GLY A 270 18.20 -13.66 13.22
CA GLY A 270 16.96 -13.72 12.42
C GLY A 270 15.67 -13.75 13.25
N ILE A 271 15.72 -14.26 14.49
CA ILE A 271 14.54 -14.48 15.31
C ILE A 271 14.05 -13.20 16.00
N THR A 272 14.89 -12.18 16.20
CA THR A 272 14.49 -10.96 16.94
C THR A 272 14.44 -9.69 16.10
N LYS A 273 14.80 -9.76 14.81
CA LYS A 273 14.79 -8.60 13.91
C LYS A 273 13.43 -7.94 13.79
N TYR A 274 12.35 -8.72 13.72
CA TYR A 274 10.99 -8.16 13.67
C TYR A 274 10.67 -7.27 14.87
N LEU A 275 11.20 -7.59 16.06
CA LEU A 275 11.04 -6.78 17.26
C LEU A 275 11.87 -5.50 17.17
N GLN A 276 13.12 -5.58 16.70
CA GLN A 276 13.97 -4.40 16.50
C GLN A 276 13.35 -3.42 15.50
N ASN A 277 12.81 -3.93 14.39
CA ASN A 277 12.11 -3.13 13.39
C ASN A 277 10.86 -2.47 13.95
N PHE A 278 10.10 -3.21 14.77
CA PHE A 278 8.96 -2.63 15.47
C PHE A 278 9.37 -1.48 16.39
N CYS A 279 10.40 -1.68 17.22
CA CYS A 279 10.93 -0.65 18.10
C CYS A 279 11.47 0.57 17.32
N LEU A 280 12.08 0.35 16.15
CA LEU A 280 12.53 1.41 15.25
C LEU A 280 11.35 2.30 14.79
N VAL A 281 10.22 1.70 14.38
CA VAL A 281 9.02 2.44 13.97
C VAL A 281 8.55 3.34 15.11
N ILE A 282 8.40 2.77 16.31
CA ILE A 282 7.92 3.51 17.49
C ILE A 282 8.86 4.66 17.84
N TYR A 283 10.16 4.37 17.92
CA TYR A 283 11.18 5.38 18.22
C TYR A 283 11.19 6.51 17.19
N GLU A 284 11.21 6.19 15.90
CA GLU A 284 11.33 7.20 14.84
C GLU A 284 10.09 8.09 14.76
N VAL A 285 8.90 7.54 14.97
CA VAL A 285 7.64 8.30 14.98
C VAL A 285 7.58 9.25 16.18
N LEU A 286 7.89 8.77 17.38
CA LEU A 286 7.91 9.60 18.59
C LEU A 286 8.98 10.70 18.51
N ARG A 287 10.13 10.41 17.89
CA ARG A 287 11.20 11.38 17.65
C ARG A 287 10.80 12.46 16.63
N SER A 288 10.13 12.07 15.55
CA SER A 288 9.88 12.95 14.40
C SER A 288 8.56 13.71 14.48
N ASN A 289 7.55 13.15 15.18
CA ASN A 289 6.20 13.71 15.27
C ASN A 289 5.67 13.75 16.73
N PRO A 290 6.44 14.20 17.73
CA PRO A 290 5.99 14.18 19.13
C PRO A 290 4.75 15.06 19.37
N HIS A 291 4.51 16.08 18.54
CA HIS A 291 3.37 16.99 18.67
C HIS A 291 2.02 16.37 18.29
N LEU A 292 2.01 15.19 17.66
CA LEU A 292 0.80 14.49 17.23
C LEU A 292 0.24 13.51 18.27
N PHE A 293 0.89 13.40 19.42
CA PHE A 293 0.53 12.48 20.50
C PHE A 293 0.35 13.24 21.81
N THR A 294 -0.64 12.82 22.60
CA THR A 294 -0.77 13.29 23.99
C THR A 294 0.34 12.68 24.85
N ASP A 295 0.61 13.29 26.01
CA ASP A 295 1.64 12.78 26.92
C ASP A 295 1.33 11.38 27.44
N ASP A 296 0.05 11.03 27.59
CA ASP A 296 -0.37 9.68 28.00
C ASP A 296 -0.22 8.66 26.88
N GLU A 297 -0.39 9.07 25.61
CA GLU A 297 -0.13 8.22 24.45
C GLU A 297 1.37 7.96 24.29
N LYS A 298 2.21 8.99 24.46
CA LYS A 298 3.68 8.85 24.43
C LYS A 298 4.16 7.90 25.52
N LYS A 299 3.76 8.13 26.78
CA LYS A 299 4.11 7.26 27.91
C LYS A 299 3.68 5.82 27.68
N PHE A 300 2.48 5.61 27.10
CA PHE A 300 2.00 4.28 26.75
C PHE A 300 2.85 3.60 25.68
N MET A 301 3.27 4.33 24.64
CA MET A 301 4.16 3.77 23.61
C MET A 301 5.57 3.51 24.13
N GLU A 302 6.11 4.39 24.97
CA GLU A 302 7.43 4.26 25.60
C GLU A 302 7.48 3.09 26.59
N SER A 303 6.37 2.82 27.32
CA SER A 303 6.28 1.69 28.24
C SER A 303 6.39 0.33 27.56
N PHE A 304 6.22 0.26 26.23
CA PHE A 304 6.49 -0.98 25.49
C PHE A 304 7.91 -1.50 25.72
N THR A 305 8.88 -0.59 25.83
CA THR A 305 10.30 -0.95 26.01
C THR A 305 10.62 -1.45 27.42
N SER A 306 9.78 -1.17 28.42
CA SER A 306 9.94 -1.65 29.79
C SER A 306 9.32 -3.04 30.02
N LEU A 307 8.55 -3.56 29.07
CA LEU A 307 8.03 -4.92 29.09
C LEU A 307 9.14 -5.96 29.00
N SER A 308 8.87 -7.17 29.49
CA SER A 308 9.77 -8.31 29.28
C SER A 308 10.00 -8.60 27.79
N ASN A 309 11.15 -9.15 27.46
CA ASN A 309 11.46 -9.54 26.07
C ASN A 309 10.39 -10.47 25.48
N ASP A 310 9.83 -11.38 26.27
CA ASP A 310 8.82 -12.34 25.84
C ASP A 310 7.47 -11.65 25.60
N SER A 311 7.07 -10.71 26.48
CA SER A 311 5.91 -9.84 26.28
C SER A 311 6.03 -9.02 24.99
N GLN A 312 7.17 -8.38 24.75
CA GLN A 312 7.39 -7.59 23.55
C GLN A 312 7.30 -8.46 22.29
N ARG A 313 7.97 -9.61 22.25
CA ARG A 313 7.93 -10.55 21.13
C ARG A 313 6.51 -11.04 20.86
N LEU A 314 5.80 -11.45 21.90
CA LEU A 314 4.43 -11.94 21.81
C LEU A 314 3.50 -10.87 21.23
N PHE A 315 3.59 -9.63 21.72
CA PHE A 315 2.78 -8.53 21.22
C PHE A 315 2.97 -8.31 19.72
N VAL A 316 4.21 -8.18 19.25
CA VAL A 316 4.48 -7.94 17.82
C VAL A 316 4.01 -9.11 16.94
N ARG A 317 4.14 -10.35 17.43
CA ARG A 317 3.58 -11.54 16.76
C ARG A 317 2.07 -11.49 16.65
N LEU A 318 1.37 -11.12 17.72
CA LEU A 318 -0.10 -10.99 17.70
C LEU A 318 -0.53 -9.83 16.79
N TYR A 319 0.18 -8.70 16.83
CA TYR A 319 -0.14 -7.52 16.04
C TYR A 319 -0.01 -7.77 14.54
N THR A 320 0.95 -8.59 14.12
CA THR A 320 1.17 -8.96 12.71
C THR A 320 0.24 -10.07 12.21
N ARG A 321 -0.33 -10.89 13.11
CA ARG A 321 -1.31 -11.94 12.76
C ARG A 321 -2.71 -11.38 12.53
N LYS A 322 -3.48 -12.03 11.65
CA LYS A 322 -4.91 -11.74 11.47
C LYS A 322 -5.66 -12.07 12.76
N GLY A 323 -6.27 -11.05 13.36
CA GLY A 323 -7.07 -11.15 14.58
C GLY A 323 -8.57 -10.87 14.32
N PRO A 324 -9.32 -10.39 15.32
CA PRO A 324 -8.80 -9.72 16.52
C PRO A 324 -8.55 -10.63 17.74
N TRP A 325 -9.34 -11.68 17.93
CA TRP A 325 -9.20 -12.58 19.09
C TRP A 325 -8.27 -13.77 18.81
N PHE A 326 -7.57 -14.24 19.85
CA PHE A 326 -6.66 -15.39 19.79
C PHE A 326 -6.86 -16.28 21.02
N ARG A 327 -6.97 -17.61 20.81
CA ARG A 327 -7.00 -18.56 21.94
C ARG A 327 -5.60 -18.70 22.52
N ILE A 328 -5.45 -18.55 23.84
CA ILE A 328 -4.14 -18.66 24.49
C ILE A 328 -3.52 -20.05 24.23
N SER A 329 -4.33 -21.10 24.22
CA SER A 329 -3.90 -22.48 23.92
C SER A 329 -3.28 -22.67 22.54
N THR A 330 -3.52 -21.78 21.59
CA THR A 330 -2.98 -21.86 20.21
C THR A 330 -1.73 -21.00 20.01
N ILE A 331 -1.30 -20.27 21.02
CA ILE A 331 -0.14 -19.38 20.96
C ILE A 331 1.09 -20.18 21.38
N SER A 332 1.91 -20.55 20.39
CA SER A 332 3.19 -21.21 20.60
C SER A 332 4.20 -20.65 19.62
N TYR A 333 5.25 -20.02 20.15
CA TYR A 333 6.38 -19.49 19.39
C TYR A 333 7.66 -19.91 20.09
N SER A 334 8.63 -20.44 19.34
CA SER A 334 9.90 -20.93 19.88
C SER A 334 10.69 -19.87 20.67
N GLU A 335 10.50 -18.60 20.31
CA GLU A 335 11.21 -17.45 20.86
C GLU A 335 10.53 -16.78 22.06
N VAL A 336 9.35 -17.28 22.45
CA VAL A 336 8.60 -16.85 23.63
C VAL A 336 8.61 -18.03 24.60
N LEU A 337 9.41 -17.93 25.67
CA LEU A 337 9.65 -19.03 26.60
C LEU A 337 8.42 -19.28 27.49
N ASP A 338 7.81 -18.20 27.98
CA ASP A 338 6.59 -18.28 28.80
C ASP A 338 5.47 -17.39 28.22
N PRO A 339 4.59 -17.95 27.37
CA PRO A 339 3.46 -17.21 26.82
C PRO A 339 2.47 -16.73 27.90
N GLN A 340 2.32 -17.43 29.02
CA GLN A 340 1.34 -17.08 30.06
C GLN A 340 1.81 -15.86 30.84
N GLU A 341 3.06 -15.85 31.30
CA GLU A 341 3.65 -14.67 31.94
C GLU A 341 3.75 -13.49 30.97
N ALA A 342 4.06 -13.75 29.69
CA ALA A 342 4.06 -12.72 28.66
C ALA A 342 2.68 -12.05 28.51
N VAL A 343 1.60 -12.83 28.49
CA VAL A 343 0.21 -12.33 28.46
C VAL A 343 -0.11 -11.52 29.71
N LYS A 344 0.23 -12.01 30.91
CA LYS A 344 0.00 -11.27 32.16
C LYS A 344 0.68 -9.90 32.15
N GLY A 345 1.95 -9.85 31.76
CA GLY A 345 2.71 -8.60 31.66
C GLY A 345 2.10 -7.60 30.66
N LEU A 346 1.65 -8.09 29.50
CA LEU A 346 0.99 -7.26 28.50
C LEU A 346 -0.38 -6.75 28.95
N SER A 347 -1.18 -7.59 29.61
CA SER A 347 -2.48 -7.21 30.15
C SER A 347 -2.34 -6.19 31.28
N ALA A 348 -1.36 -6.37 32.18
CA ALA A 348 -1.08 -5.42 33.27
C ALA A 348 -0.71 -4.03 32.76
N MET A 349 0.00 -3.94 31.63
CA MET A 349 0.36 -2.68 30.98
C MET A 349 -0.70 -2.18 29.98
N GLY A 350 -1.84 -2.88 29.84
CA GLY A 350 -2.96 -2.47 28.99
C GLY A 350 -2.77 -2.68 27.48
N PHE A 351 -1.79 -3.48 27.05
CA PHE A 351 -1.59 -3.83 25.64
C PHE A 351 -2.53 -4.95 25.16
N LEU A 352 -2.99 -5.81 26.07
CA LEU A 352 -3.93 -6.89 25.81
C LEU A 352 -5.18 -6.75 26.66
N CYS A 353 -6.31 -7.20 26.10
CA CYS A 353 -7.53 -7.48 26.81
C CYS A 353 -7.70 -9.00 26.93
N LEU A 354 -8.02 -9.47 28.13
CA LEU A 354 -8.24 -10.88 28.43
C LEU A 354 -9.74 -11.13 28.54
N PHE A 355 -10.21 -12.18 27.89
CA PHE A 355 -11.57 -12.67 28.02
C PHE A 355 -11.59 -13.89 28.93
N GLU A 356 -11.91 -13.62 30.20
CA GLU A 356 -12.14 -14.63 31.24
C GLU A 356 -13.49 -14.44 31.95
N ASP A 357 -14.12 -13.26 31.83
CA ASP A 357 -15.24 -12.84 32.68
C ASP A 357 -16.60 -12.87 31.96
N LYS A 358 -17.63 -13.39 32.64
CA LYS A 358 -18.93 -13.79 32.05
C LYS A 358 -19.87 -12.60 31.76
N ASP A 359 -19.61 -11.43 32.34
CA ASP A 359 -20.62 -10.36 32.49
C ASP A 359 -20.36 -9.09 31.63
N LYS A 360 -19.38 -9.08 30.72
CA LYS A 360 -19.03 -7.89 29.90
C LYS A 360 -18.76 -8.22 28.43
N LEU A 361 -19.78 -8.66 27.70
CA LEU A 361 -19.68 -8.87 26.25
C LEU A 361 -20.57 -7.90 25.48
N HIS A 362 -19.98 -7.26 24.48
CA HIS A 362 -20.74 -6.62 23.41
C HIS A 362 -21.05 -7.64 22.30
N ASP A 363 -22.16 -7.44 21.58
CA ASP A 363 -22.63 -8.35 20.50
C ASP A 363 -21.58 -8.65 19.44
N ASN A 364 -20.68 -7.69 19.16
CA ASN A 364 -19.61 -7.87 18.19
C ASN A 364 -18.50 -8.83 18.66
N ASP A 365 -18.19 -8.86 19.96
CA ASP A 365 -17.11 -9.70 20.49
C ASP A 365 -17.46 -11.19 20.36
N ILE A 366 -18.71 -11.55 20.65
CA ILE A 366 -19.19 -12.95 20.51
C ILE A 366 -19.10 -13.41 19.07
N LYS A 367 -19.47 -12.56 18.10
CA LYS A 367 -19.38 -12.89 16.68
C LYS A 367 -17.95 -13.25 16.28
N GLU A 368 -16.98 -12.49 16.76
CA GLU A 368 -15.56 -12.72 16.46
C GLU A 368 -15.02 -13.94 17.19
N ILE A 369 -15.42 -14.17 18.44
CA ILE A 369 -15.02 -15.36 19.22
C ILE A 369 -15.61 -16.63 18.63
N LEU A 370 -16.89 -16.63 18.21
CA LEU A 370 -17.51 -17.76 17.52
C LEU A 370 -16.77 -18.10 16.21
N ASN A 371 -16.22 -17.08 15.53
CA ASN A 371 -15.38 -17.29 14.36
C ASN A 371 -14.04 -17.99 14.67
N LEU A 372 -13.60 -18.06 15.93
CA LEU A 372 -12.43 -18.87 16.32
C LEU A 372 -12.74 -20.36 16.39
N LEU A 373 -14.01 -20.73 16.53
CA LEU A 373 -14.43 -22.12 16.67
C LEU A 373 -14.34 -22.88 15.34
N THR A 374 -13.98 -24.15 15.43
CA THR A 374 -14.05 -25.12 14.34
C THR A 374 -15.50 -25.48 14.04
N VAL A 375 -15.76 -26.02 12.84
CA VAL A 375 -17.11 -26.46 12.45
C VAL A 375 -17.65 -27.51 13.43
N SER A 376 -16.81 -28.42 13.92
CA SER A 376 -17.18 -29.43 14.91
C SER A 376 -17.53 -28.83 16.28
N GLU A 377 -16.77 -27.84 16.75
CA GLU A 377 -17.06 -27.17 18.02
C GLU A 377 -18.37 -26.38 17.96
N LEU A 378 -18.61 -25.64 16.86
CA LEU A 378 -19.87 -24.92 16.63
C LEU A 378 -21.06 -25.88 16.58
N HIS A 379 -20.88 -27.04 15.94
CA HIS A 379 -21.91 -28.07 15.88
C HIS A 379 -22.22 -28.67 17.26
N ASP A 380 -21.20 -28.95 18.08
CA ASP A 380 -21.39 -29.44 19.46
C ASP A 380 -22.17 -28.42 20.32
N ILE A 381 -21.82 -27.13 20.23
CA ILE A 381 -22.55 -26.06 20.93
C ILE A 381 -24.01 -26.03 20.48
N LEU A 382 -24.27 -26.07 19.17
CA LEU A 382 -25.64 -26.07 18.63
C LEU A 382 -26.43 -27.30 19.10
N CYS A 383 -25.81 -28.48 19.13
CA CYS A 383 -26.42 -29.71 19.64
C CYS A 383 -26.76 -29.63 21.13
N LYS A 384 -25.89 -29.03 21.96
CA LYS A 384 -26.15 -28.83 23.39
C LYS A 384 -27.30 -27.85 23.61
N LEU A 385 -27.35 -26.77 22.84
CA LEU A 385 -28.44 -25.77 22.93
C LEU A 385 -29.80 -26.35 22.54
N LYS A 386 -29.85 -27.22 21.52
CA LYS A 386 -31.08 -27.95 21.12
C LYS A 386 -31.67 -28.82 22.22
N LYS A 387 -30.87 -29.24 23.21
CA LYS A 387 -31.34 -30.02 24.37
C LYS A 387 -31.93 -29.15 25.48
N VAL A 388 -31.67 -27.84 25.45
CA VAL A 388 -32.02 -26.89 26.52
C VAL A 388 -33.15 -25.94 26.09
N LEU A 389 -33.26 -25.64 24.80
CA LEU A 389 -34.30 -24.76 24.24
C LEU A 389 -35.58 -25.54 23.86
N PRO A 390 -36.78 -24.96 24.05
CA PRO A 390 -38.04 -25.62 23.69
C PRO A 390 -38.19 -25.80 22.17
N SER A 391 -38.88 -26.88 21.78
CA SER A 391 -38.96 -27.47 20.43
C SER A 391 -39.44 -26.54 19.30
N ASN A 392 -39.93 -25.36 19.65
CA ASN A 392 -40.52 -24.33 18.80
C ASN A 392 -39.53 -23.23 18.36
N VAL A 393 -38.29 -23.21 18.86
CA VAL A 393 -37.22 -22.28 18.41
C VAL A 393 -36.23 -22.95 17.43
N CYS A 394 -36.18 -24.27 17.41
CA CYS A 394 -35.24 -25.02 16.58
C CYS A 394 -35.85 -25.37 15.22
N CYS A 395 -35.51 -24.62 14.17
CA CYS A 395 -35.88 -24.97 12.80
C CYS A 395 -35.45 -26.42 12.48
N GLN A 396 -36.41 -27.24 12.06
CA GLN A 396 -36.16 -28.58 11.52
C GLN A 396 -35.43 -28.46 10.18
N ASN A 397 -34.24 -29.06 10.05
CA ASN A 397 -33.82 -29.94 8.94
C ASN A 397 -32.28 -30.10 8.78
N SER A 398 -31.91 -31.34 8.46
CA SER A 398 -30.67 -31.89 7.87
C SER A 398 -29.32 -31.76 8.62
N ASN A 399 -28.84 -32.90 9.13
CA ASN A 399 -27.58 -33.12 9.86
C ASN A 399 -26.32 -33.28 8.98
N HIS A 400 -26.32 -32.87 7.71
CA HIS A 400 -25.15 -33.07 6.83
C HIS A 400 -24.74 -31.78 6.11
N GLY A 401 -23.50 -31.34 6.36
CA GLY A 401 -22.78 -30.41 5.48
C GLY A 401 -23.03 -28.91 5.65
N ARG A 402 -23.46 -28.40 6.82
CA ARG A 402 -23.59 -26.94 7.02
C ARG A 402 -22.23 -26.26 6.96
N ARG A 403 -22.13 -25.18 6.18
CA ARG A 403 -20.92 -24.34 6.14
C ARG A 403 -20.79 -23.58 7.45
N LYS A 404 -19.56 -23.17 7.79
CA LYS A 404 -19.29 -22.39 9.01
C LYS A 404 -20.16 -21.14 9.11
N SER A 405 -20.41 -20.45 7.99
CA SER A 405 -21.32 -19.30 7.89
C SER A 405 -22.71 -19.60 8.42
N ASP A 406 -23.29 -20.73 7.99
CA ASP A 406 -24.67 -21.09 8.26
C ASP A 406 -24.87 -21.44 9.76
N LEU A 407 -23.82 -22.00 10.38
CA LEU A 407 -23.78 -22.26 11.82
C LEU A 407 -23.69 -20.96 12.62
N LEU A 408 -22.88 -20.02 12.18
CA LEU A 408 -22.75 -18.70 12.82
C LEU A 408 -24.04 -17.91 12.74
N GLU A 409 -24.69 -17.87 11.57
CA GLU A 409 -26.00 -17.22 11.39
C GLU A 409 -27.10 -17.84 12.26
N SER A 410 -26.98 -19.13 12.61
CA SER A 410 -27.93 -19.78 13.52
C SER A 410 -27.68 -19.43 15.00
N LEU A 411 -26.42 -19.18 15.39
CA LEU A 411 -26.02 -18.95 16.77
C LEU A 411 -26.07 -17.46 17.17
N LEU A 412 -25.76 -16.55 16.24
CA LEU A 412 -25.72 -15.11 16.50
C LEU A 412 -27.04 -14.52 17.02
N PRO A 413 -28.22 -14.81 16.43
CA PRO A 413 -29.49 -14.26 16.90
C PRO A 413 -29.86 -14.73 18.32
N LEU A 414 -29.44 -15.93 18.71
CA LEU A 414 -29.68 -16.48 20.05
C LEU A 414 -28.91 -15.71 21.14
N PHE A 415 -27.78 -15.10 20.75
CA PHE A 415 -27.01 -14.24 21.63
C PHE A 415 -27.62 -12.83 21.74
N VAL A 416 -27.79 -12.17 20.59
CA VAL A 416 -28.24 -10.75 20.51
C VAL A 416 -29.65 -10.57 21.10
N GLY A 417 -30.52 -11.57 21.00
CA GLY A 417 -31.85 -11.53 21.59
C GLY A 417 -31.89 -11.76 23.10
N GLY A 418 -30.76 -12.01 23.78
CA GLY A 418 -30.71 -12.41 25.19
C GLY A 418 -31.39 -13.76 25.47
N LEU A 419 -31.71 -14.52 24.42
CA LEU A 419 -32.56 -15.72 24.48
C LEU A 419 -31.85 -16.91 25.14
N CYS A 420 -30.51 -16.89 25.23
CA CYS A 420 -29.75 -17.97 25.86
C CYS A 420 -28.51 -17.46 26.65
N PRO A 421 -28.64 -17.17 27.95
CA PRO A 421 -27.50 -16.77 28.79
C PRO A 421 -26.42 -17.86 28.94
N HIS A 422 -26.74 -19.11 28.59
CA HIS A 422 -25.81 -20.25 28.66
C HIS A 422 -24.86 -20.33 27.46
N LEU A 423 -25.15 -19.61 26.36
CA LEU A 423 -24.33 -19.62 25.15
C LEU A 423 -22.91 -19.12 25.44
N THR A 424 -22.77 -18.03 26.19
CA THR A 424 -21.46 -17.49 26.59
C THR A 424 -20.62 -18.51 27.35
N SER A 425 -21.24 -19.24 28.29
CA SER A 425 -20.55 -20.30 29.03
C SER A 425 -20.13 -21.45 28.12
N LEU A 426 -20.99 -21.91 27.22
CA LEU A 426 -20.68 -23.00 26.28
C LEU A 426 -19.56 -22.62 25.29
N VAL A 427 -19.53 -21.36 24.87
CA VAL A 427 -18.46 -20.82 24.01
C VAL A 427 -17.15 -20.78 24.80
N LEU A 428 -17.16 -20.23 26.01
CA LEU A 428 -15.99 -20.18 26.91
C LEU A 428 -15.44 -21.58 27.22
N ASP A 429 -16.30 -22.56 27.48
CA ASP A 429 -15.92 -23.95 27.74
C ASP A 429 -15.17 -24.57 26.54
N LYS A 430 -15.43 -24.10 25.33
CA LYS A 430 -14.77 -24.58 24.10
C LYS A 430 -13.55 -23.76 23.70
N THR A 431 -13.60 -22.44 23.84
CA THR A 431 -12.49 -21.58 23.44
C THR A 431 -11.37 -21.58 24.47
N GLY A 432 -11.70 -21.75 25.75
CA GLY A 432 -10.83 -21.37 26.85
C GLY A 432 -10.63 -19.85 26.91
N ALA A 433 -9.61 -19.43 27.65
CA ALA A 433 -9.21 -18.03 27.74
C ALA A 433 -8.74 -17.51 26.36
N CYS A 434 -9.31 -16.36 25.98
CA CYS A 434 -9.00 -15.68 24.74
C CYS A 434 -8.39 -14.31 25.03
N ILE A 435 -7.48 -13.86 24.18
CA ILE A 435 -6.87 -12.54 24.25
C ILE A 435 -7.09 -11.76 22.97
N ARG A 436 -7.13 -10.44 23.10
CA ARG A 436 -7.18 -9.49 22.00
C ARG A 436 -6.22 -8.33 22.30
N ILE A 437 -5.67 -7.71 21.26
CA ILE A 437 -4.94 -6.44 21.43
C ILE A 437 -5.93 -5.36 21.87
N SER A 438 -5.57 -4.57 22.88
CA SER A 438 -6.46 -3.51 23.35
C SER A 438 -6.71 -2.48 22.23
N SER A 439 -7.90 -1.88 22.19
CA SER A 439 -8.24 -0.86 21.18
C SER A 439 -7.27 0.32 21.19
N LYS A 440 -6.83 0.74 22.38
CA LYS A 440 -5.80 1.76 22.58
C LYS A 440 -4.47 1.36 21.93
N ALA A 441 -3.99 0.15 22.17
CA ALA A 441 -2.76 -0.34 21.56
C ALA A 441 -2.90 -0.49 20.05
N GLU A 442 -4.00 -1.06 19.55
CA GLU A 442 -4.20 -1.23 18.12
C GLU A 442 -4.21 0.12 17.38
N SER A 443 -4.94 1.10 17.91
CA SER A 443 -5.02 2.45 17.34
C SER A 443 -3.68 3.17 17.33
N LEU A 444 -2.94 3.19 18.46
CA LEU A 444 -1.66 3.90 18.56
C LEU A 444 -0.57 3.29 17.68
N ILE A 445 -0.48 1.96 17.65
CA ILE A 445 0.51 1.28 16.80
C ILE A 445 0.15 1.44 15.33
N TRP A 446 -1.14 1.39 14.98
CA TRP A 446 -1.58 1.67 13.61
C TRP A 446 -1.27 3.11 13.19
N ARG A 447 -1.52 4.10 14.06
CA ARG A 447 -1.12 5.50 13.86
C ARG A 447 0.38 5.61 13.62
N ALA A 448 1.20 4.92 14.41
CA ALA A 448 2.64 4.90 14.22
C ALA A 448 3.04 4.28 12.86
N GLU A 449 2.45 3.15 12.44
CA GLU A 449 2.67 2.59 11.10
C GLU A 449 2.30 3.59 10.01
N ARG A 450 1.18 4.31 10.17
CA ARG A 450 0.71 5.32 9.21
C ARG A 450 1.65 6.50 9.07
N LEU A 451 2.13 7.05 10.19
CA LEU A 451 3.08 8.16 10.19
C LEU A 451 4.47 7.75 9.67
N PHE A 452 4.84 6.49 9.83
CA PHE A 452 6.11 5.96 9.37
C PHE A 452 6.13 5.67 7.86
N PHE A 453 5.11 4.98 7.33
CA PHE A 453 5.07 4.61 5.92
C PHE A 453 4.38 5.63 5.03
N LEU A 454 3.49 6.46 5.58
CA LEU A 454 2.70 7.46 4.84
C LEU A 454 1.86 6.86 3.69
N ASN A 455 1.55 5.57 3.76
CA ASN A 455 0.65 4.89 2.84
C ASN A 455 -0.03 3.69 3.51
N GLY A 456 -0.99 3.06 2.83
CA GLY A 456 -1.70 1.87 3.32
C GLY A 456 -1.16 0.55 2.78
N GLU A 457 -0.26 0.59 1.80
CA GLU A 457 0.23 -0.61 1.12
C GLU A 457 1.33 -1.30 1.95
N GLN A 458 2.18 -0.51 2.62
CA GLN A 458 3.24 -0.98 3.50
C GLN A 458 2.74 -1.18 4.94
N ASN A 459 3.36 -2.14 5.62
CA ASN A 459 3.16 -2.44 7.05
C ASN A 459 4.43 -3.12 7.62
N LEU A 460 4.41 -3.55 8.88
CA LEU A 460 5.57 -4.20 9.51
C LEU A 460 6.16 -5.41 8.76
N SER A 461 5.39 -6.13 7.92
CA SER A 461 5.93 -7.22 7.09
C SER A 461 6.92 -6.73 6.02
N THR A 462 6.90 -5.44 5.69
CA THR A 462 7.86 -4.82 4.78
C THR A 462 9.29 -5.00 5.27
N PHE A 463 9.52 -4.88 6.59
CA PHE A 463 10.84 -5.07 7.16
C PHE A 463 11.34 -6.50 7.02
N LEU A 464 10.45 -7.50 7.12
CA LEU A 464 10.82 -8.89 6.89
C LEU A 464 11.35 -9.08 5.46
N LEU A 465 10.74 -8.43 4.47
CA LEU A 465 11.22 -8.49 3.09
C LEU A 465 12.59 -7.82 2.92
N VAL A 466 12.86 -6.74 3.66
CA VAL A 466 14.18 -6.09 3.69
C VAL A 466 15.22 -6.97 4.36
N ASP A 467 14.89 -7.55 5.51
CA ASP A 467 15.78 -8.42 6.26
C ASP A 467 16.13 -9.70 5.54
N LEU A 468 15.19 -10.25 4.76
CA LEU A 468 15.43 -11.38 3.86
C LEU A 468 16.21 -10.99 2.60
N GLY A 469 16.47 -9.70 2.39
CA GLY A 469 17.13 -9.17 1.20
C GLY A 469 16.29 -9.28 -0.08
N ILE A 470 14.98 -9.52 0.05
CA ILE A 470 14.02 -9.60 -1.06
C ILE A 470 13.73 -8.18 -1.59
N VAL A 471 13.62 -7.21 -0.69
CA VAL A 471 13.39 -5.81 -1.03
C VAL A 471 14.59 -4.98 -0.58
N LYS A 472 15.17 -4.21 -1.49
CA LYS A 472 16.18 -3.20 -1.18
C LYS A 472 15.60 -1.83 -1.48
N TYR A 473 15.80 -0.85 -0.60
CA TYR A 473 15.35 0.53 -0.85
C TYR A 473 16.48 1.38 -1.44
N PRO A 474 16.15 2.39 -2.27
CA PRO A 474 17.12 3.35 -2.80
C PRO A 474 17.78 4.14 -1.67
N THR A 475 18.99 4.62 -1.93
CA THR A 475 19.72 5.54 -1.04
C THR A 475 19.44 6.97 -1.44
N TYR A 476 18.96 7.76 -0.48
CA TYR A 476 18.64 9.19 -0.63
C TYR A 476 18.68 9.87 0.75
N ASP A 477 18.75 11.21 0.75
CA ASP A 477 18.73 12.01 1.97
C ASP A 477 17.29 12.40 2.38
N CYS A 478 16.94 12.15 3.64
CA CYS A 478 15.68 12.64 4.21
C CYS A 478 15.86 14.07 4.73
N ILE A 479 15.61 15.07 3.87
CA ILE A 479 15.71 16.49 4.22
C ILE A 479 14.34 16.97 4.70
N ILE A 480 14.08 16.90 6.01
CA ILE A 480 12.80 17.26 6.61
C ILE A 480 12.84 18.70 7.13
N SER A 481 12.02 19.58 6.56
CA SER A 481 11.89 20.98 7.01
C SER A 481 10.47 21.35 7.47
N GLU A 482 9.44 20.63 7.01
CA GLU A 482 8.05 20.91 7.33
C GLU A 482 7.35 19.66 7.90
N GLN A 483 6.30 19.85 8.70
CA GLN A 483 5.48 18.74 9.20
C GLN A 483 4.29 18.49 8.28
N ILE A 484 3.93 17.21 8.09
CA ILE A 484 2.77 16.82 7.25
C ILE A 484 1.46 17.23 7.94
N PHE A 485 1.36 16.92 9.24
CA PHE A 485 0.21 17.27 10.06
C PHE A 485 0.61 18.43 10.99
N PRO A 486 -0.05 19.59 10.88
CA PRO A 486 0.22 20.74 11.75
C PRO A 486 -0.10 20.43 13.23
N GLY A 487 -1.22 19.75 13.49
CA GLY A 487 -1.64 19.38 14.84
C GLY A 487 -2.30 18.01 14.94
N GLN A 488 -2.60 17.63 16.18
CA GLN A 488 -3.27 16.36 16.48
C GLN A 488 -4.68 16.30 15.87
N ASP A 489 -5.43 17.40 15.87
CA ASP A 489 -6.78 17.46 15.31
C ASP A 489 -6.81 17.12 13.81
N ASP A 490 -5.83 17.61 13.04
CA ASP A 490 -5.70 17.31 11.61
C ASP A 490 -5.44 15.83 11.37
N LEU A 491 -4.56 15.23 12.20
CA LEU A 491 -4.28 13.80 12.14
C LEU A 491 -5.51 12.98 12.49
N LEU A 492 -6.20 13.30 13.58
CA LEU A 492 -7.40 12.57 14.01
C LEU A 492 -8.53 12.66 12.96
N ALA A 493 -8.73 13.83 12.35
CA ALA A 493 -9.67 13.98 11.25
C ALA A 493 -9.28 13.13 10.03
N TYR A 494 -7.97 13.04 9.72
CA TYR A 494 -7.47 12.18 8.65
C TYR A 494 -7.69 10.69 8.95
N GLU A 495 -7.44 10.26 10.19
CA GLU A 495 -7.69 8.89 10.65
C GLU A 495 -9.18 8.52 10.56
N GLU A 496 -10.07 9.41 11.02
CA GLU A 496 -11.52 9.23 10.92
C GLU A 496 -11.98 9.13 9.46
N ALA A 497 -11.39 9.93 8.55
CA ALA A 497 -11.72 9.85 7.14
C ALA A 497 -11.31 8.50 6.53
N ILE A 498 -10.16 7.94 6.92
CA ILE A 498 -9.75 6.59 6.52
C ILE A 498 -10.71 5.53 7.07
N GLU A 499 -11.18 5.71 8.29
CA GLU A 499 -12.15 4.81 8.92
C GLU A 499 -13.48 4.79 8.17
N VAL A 500 -14.00 5.96 7.78
CA VAL A 500 -15.18 6.07 6.89
C VAL A 500 -14.91 5.38 5.55
N ALA A 501 -13.71 5.52 4.99
CA ALA A 501 -13.34 4.86 3.74
C ALA A 501 -13.31 3.32 3.88
N GLN A 502 -12.86 2.80 5.02
CA GLN A 502 -12.91 1.37 5.34
C GLN A 502 -14.36 0.88 5.49
N LEU A 503 -15.21 1.63 6.20
CA LEU A 503 -16.63 1.31 6.35
C LEU A 503 -17.35 1.28 5.00
N MET A 504 -17.06 2.22 4.11
CA MET A 504 -17.59 2.25 2.74
C MET A 504 -17.20 0.99 1.96
N ASP A 505 -15.94 0.57 2.02
CA ASP A 505 -15.45 -0.64 1.35
C ASP A 505 -16.12 -1.91 1.89
N GLU A 506 -16.25 -2.02 3.21
CA GLU A 506 -16.93 -3.13 3.87
C GLU A 506 -18.44 -3.17 3.56
N ALA A 507 -19.10 -2.02 3.54
CA ALA A 507 -20.53 -1.91 3.22
C ALA A 507 -20.82 -2.30 1.77
N LEU A 508 -19.91 -1.96 0.84
CA LEU A 508 -20.03 -2.39 -0.55
C LEU A 508 -19.85 -3.91 -0.72
N ASP A 509 -18.98 -4.56 0.06
CA ASP A 509 -18.87 -6.02 0.11
C ASP A 509 -20.12 -6.68 0.69
N GLY A 510 -20.64 -6.13 1.77
CA GLY A 510 -21.82 -6.64 2.47
C GLY A 510 -23.15 -6.26 1.80
N ASN A 511 -23.12 -5.51 0.69
CA ASN A 511 -24.29 -4.92 0.04
C ASN A 511 -25.20 -4.13 1.01
N ALA A 512 -24.61 -3.48 2.02
CA ALA A 512 -25.31 -2.72 3.05
C ALA A 512 -25.58 -1.29 2.56
N VAL A 513 -26.63 -1.12 1.75
CA VAL A 513 -26.99 0.15 1.08
C VAL A 513 -27.08 1.33 2.05
N GLU A 514 -27.69 1.14 3.23
CA GLU A 514 -27.86 2.22 4.21
C GLU A 514 -26.52 2.75 4.73
N LEU A 515 -25.59 1.84 5.03
CA LEU A 515 -24.25 2.23 5.47
C LEU A 515 -23.46 2.92 4.36
N VAL A 516 -23.64 2.50 3.10
CA VAL A 516 -23.05 3.19 1.93
C VAL A 516 -23.55 4.63 1.85
N LEU A 517 -24.88 4.85 1.92
CA LEU A 517 -25.46 6.19 1.87
C LEU A 517 -25.02 7.06 3.04
N ARG A 518 -24.90 6.48 4.23
CA ARG A 518 -24.38 7.17 5.41
C ARG A 518 -22.92 7.60 5.26
N CYS A 519 -22.05 6.71 4.75
CA CYS A 519 -20.66 7.05 4.46
C CYS A 519 -20.56 8.21 3.46
N ILE A 520 -21.43 8.22 2.43
CA ILE A 520 -21.52 9.33 1.47
C ILE A 520 -21.93 10.63 2.19
N LYS A 521 -22.98 10.61 3.01
CA LYS A 521 -23.49 11.79 3.73
C LYS A 521 -22.44 12.38 4.68
N ILE A 522 -21.77 11.53 5.47
CA ILE A 522 -20.68 11.95 6.37
C ILE A 522 -19.53 12.57 5.58
N SER A 523 -19.14 11.94 4.47
CA SER A 523 -18.03 12.42 3.66
C SER A 523 -18.37 13.76 3.00
N ASP A 524 -19.58 13.91 2.45
CA ASP A 524 -20.01 15.13 1.77
C ASP A 524 -20.16 16.33 2.71
N SER A 525 -20.63 16.11 3.94
CA SER A 525 -20.76 17.17 4.95
C SER A 525 -19.41 17.66 5.47
N ARG A 526 -18.38 16.80 5.45
CA ARG A 526 -17.03 17.11 5.97
C ARG A 526 -16.05 17.59 4.91
N ILE A 527 -16.36 17.45 3.62
CA ILE A 527 -15.61 18.13 2.57
C ILE A 527 -15.73 19.65 2.77
N SER A 528 -14.58 20.30 2.95
CA SER A 528 -14.47 21.75 3.15
C SER A 528 -13.60 22.37 2.07
N SER A 529 -14.01 23.51 1.53
CA SER A 529 -13.21 24.30 0.58
C SER A 529 -12.09 25.10 1.25
N SER A 530 -12.13 25.26 2.59
CA SER A 530 -11.17 26.04 3.37
C SER A 530 -9.78 25.39 3.46
N SER A 531 -9.71 24.05 3.41
CA SER A 531 -8.46 23.31 3.62
C SER A 531 -7.37 23.62 2.58
N MET A 532 -7.74 24.16 1.40
CA MET A 532 -6.76 24.65 0.41
C MET A 532 -6.38 26.13 0.59
N LYS A 533 -7.25 26.96 1.18
CA LYS A 533 -6.96 28.40 1.42
C LYS A 533 -6.03 28.63 2.60
N THR A 534 -6.04 27.76 3.62
CA THR A 534 -5.21 27.94 4.82
C THR A 534 -3.73 27.60 4.60
N MET A 535 -3.36 26.93 3.50
CA MET A 535 -1.96 26.61 3.18
C MET A 535 -1.24 27.70 2.35
N GLU A 536 -1.97 28.71 1.86
CA GLU A 536 -1.43 29.83 1.08
C GLU A 536 -0.61 30.83 1.91
N SER A 537 -0.70 30.81 3.25
CA SER A 537 -0.10 31.86 4.09
C SER A 537 1.31 31.57 4.61
N THR A 538 1.82 30.34 4.48
CA THR A 538 3.15 29.97 5.02
C THR A 538 3.93 28.92 4.24
N THR A 539 3.29 28.09 3.39
CA THR A 539 3.98 27.01 2.66
C THR A 539 4.30 27.42 1.22
N SER A 540 5.44 26.96 0.69
CA SER A 540 5.68 27.06 -0.76
C SER A 540 4.54 26.34 -1.49
N GLU A 541 3.85 27.03 -2.40
CA GLU A 541 2.68 26.53 -3.17
C GLU A 541 2.93 25.13 -3.77
N LEU A 542 4.19 24.81 -4.08
CA LEU A 542 4.65 23.53 -4.61
C LEU A 542 4.64 22.38 -3.57
N VAL A 543 4.93 22.65 -2.30
CA VAL A 543 4.92 21.66 -1.20
C VAL A 543 3.49 21.33 -0.77
N ALA A 544 2.59 22.32 -0.81
CA ALA A 544 1.17 22.13 -0.49
C ALA A 544 0.47 21.08 -1.37
N THR A 545 0.94 20.89 -2.61
CA THR A 545 0.28 19.99 -3.59
C THR A 545 0.30 18.51 -3.18
N PHE A 546 1.44 17.96 -2.75
CA PHE A 546 1.51 16.55 -2.34
C PHE A 546 1.07 16.33 -0.89
N TYR A 547 1.18 17.36 -0.04
CA TYR A 547 0.62 17.32 1.32
C TYR A 547 -0.91 17.27 1.35
N SER A 548 -1.59 17.80 0.33
CA SER A 548 -3.04 17.70 0.20
C SER A 548 -3.57 16.26 0.30
N SER A 549 -2.76 15.27 -0.12
CA SER A 549 -3.11 13.85 -0.05
C SER A 549 -3.17 13.28 1.38
N PHE A 550 -2.58 13.99 2.35
CA PHE A 550 -2.60 13.70 3.78
C PHE A 550 -3.64 14.55 4.53
N SER A 551 -4.73 14.95 3.87
CA SER A 551 -5.84 15.68 4.50
C SER A 551 -7.10 14.84 4.58
N ALA A 552 -7.91 15.06 5.63
CA ALA A 552 -9.21 14.42 5.79
C ALA A 552 -10.13 14.69 4.59
N SER A 553 -10.17 15.95 4.12
CA SER A 553 -10.96 16.38 2.96
C SER A 553 -10.61 15.57 1.70
N TRP A 554 -9.31 15.35 1.45
CA TRP A 554 -8.88 14.54 0.31
C TRP A 554 -9.33 13.08 0.42
N VAL A 555 -9.30 12.49 1.60
CA VAL A 555 -9.82 11.13 1.82
C VAL A 555 -11.33 11.08 1.60
N TYR A 556 -12.09 12.00 2.19
CA TYR A 556 -13.54 12.09 1.99
C TYR A 556 -13.93 12.26 0.53
N SER A 557 -13.16 13.03 -0.25
CA SER A 557 -13.39 13.17 -1.69
C SER A 557 -13.29 11.83 -2.45
N LYS A 558 -12.44 10.89 -1.97
CA LYS A 558 -12.36 9.54 -2.55
C LYS A 558 -13.59 8.71 -2.20
N VAL A 559 -14.09 8.82 -0.97
CA VAL A 559 -15.31 8.15 -0.53
C VAL A 559 -16.52 8.67 -1.31
N VAL A 560 -16.66 9.99 -1.46
CA VAL A 560 -17.71 10.61 -2.28
C VAL A 560 -17.62 10.16 -3.73
N LEU A 561 -16.43 10.10 -4.33
CA LEU A 561 -16.27 9.61 -5.71
C LEU A 561 -16.68 8.14 -5.88
N LEU A 562 -16.38 7.29 -4.88
CA LEU A 562 -16.86 5.92 -4.85
C LEU A 562 -18.40 5.88 -4.69
N GLY A 563 -18.95 6.77 -3.87
CA GLY A 563 -20.39 6.99 -3.72
C GLY A 563 -21.09 7.40 -5.01
N VAL A 564 -20.49 8.29 -5.81
CA VAL A 564 -20.98 8.64 -7.15
C VAL A 564 -21.11 7.38 -8.02
N SER A 565 -20.09 6.52 -8.02
CA SER A 565 -20.12 5.28 -8.81
C SER A 565 -21.22 4.32 -8.34
N PHE A 566 -21.46 4.25 -7.03
CA PHE A 566 -22.57 3.51 -6.45
C PHE A 566 -23.93 4.08 -6.89
N LEU A 567 -24.15 5.39 -6.75
CA LEU A 567 -25.39 6.06 -7.12
C LEU A 567 -25.71 5.94 -8.62
N GLU A 568 -24.69 6.02 -9.48
CA GLU A 568 -24.83 5.79 -10.92
C GLU A 568 -25.33 4.37 -11.22
N ARG A 569 -24.83 3.36 -10.51
CA ARG A 569 -25.29 1.96 -10.64
C ARG A 569 -26.75 1.80 -10.18
N GLU A 570 -27.13 2.50 -9.11
CA GLU A 570 -28.52 2.57 -8.63
C GLU A 570 -29.42 3.50 -9.46
N ARG A 571 -28.90 4.06 -10.58
CA ARG A 571 -29.60 5.01 -11.47
C ARG A 571 -30.05 6.31 -10.78
N ARG A 572 -29.46 6.65 -9.63
CA ARG A 572 -29.68 7.90 -8.89
C ARG A 572 -28.81 9.03 -9.44
N TYR A 573 -28.98 9.34 -10.73
CA TYR A 573 -28.11 10.27 -11.45
C TYR A 573 -28.15 11.71 -10.89
N ASN A 574 -29.29 12.19 -10.40
CA ASN A 574 -29.40 13.53 -9.80
C ASN A 574 -28.53 13.67 -8.55
N ASP A 575 -28.51 12.67 -7.67
CA ASP A 575 -27.66 12.66 -6.47
C ASP A 575 -26.18 12.63 -6.87
N ALA A 576 -25.84 11.79 -7.85
CA ALA A 576 -24.49 11.74 -8.41
C ALA A 576 -24.04 13.08 -9.01
N ILE A 577 -24.93 13.79 -9.72
CA ILE A 577 -24.67 15.13 -10.28
C ILE A 577 -24.37 16.14 -9.17
N ASN A 578 -25.16 16.12 -8.08
CA ASN A 578 -24.95 17.05 -6.96
C ASN A 578 -23.59 16.84 -6.29
N LEU A 579 -23.22 15.58 -6.04
CA LEU A 579 -21.91 15.24 -5.48
C LEU A 579 -20.76 15.61 -6.43
N LEU A 580 -20.91 15.40 -7.74
CA LEU A 580 -19.89 15.78 -8.73
C LEU A 580 -19.70 17.30 -8.80
N LYS A 581 -20.79 18.08 -8.77
CA LYS A 581 -20.73 19.54 -8.68
C LYS A 581 -20.03 19.98 -7.39
N ARG A 582 -20.34 19.33 -6.27
CA ARG A 582 -19.70 19.60 -4.98
C ARG A 582 -18.20 19.32 -5.00
N LEU A 583 -17.77 18.18 -5.54
CA LEU A 583 -16.35 17.85 -5.74
C LEU A 583 -15.62 18.90 -6.60
N LEU A 584 -16.22 19.31 -7.73
CA LEU A 584 -15.64 20.32 -8.62
C LEU A 584 -15.56 21.71 -7.96
N ASN A 585 -16.46 22.04 -7.05
CA ASN A 585 -16.44 23.31 -6.34
C ASN A 585 -15.41 23.32 -5.19
N CYS A 586 -15.24 22.20 -4.48
CA CYS A 586 -14.36 22.13 -3.31
C CYS A 586 -12.89 21.91 -3.65
N PHE A 587 -12.58 21.25 -4.78
CA PHE A 587 -11.22 20.89 -5.16
C PHE A 587 -10.84 21.54 -6.50
N THR A 588 -10.39 22.80 -6.45
CA THR A 588 -10.02 23.59 -7.64
C THR A 588 -8.73 23.11 -8.32
N CYS A 589 -7.82 22.50 -7.55
CA CYS A 589 -6.52 22.03 -8.01
C CYS A 589 -6.31 20.53 -7.76
N ASP A 590 -7.05 19.68 -8.47
CA ASP A 590 -6.96 18.21 -8.31
C ASP A 590 -6.92 17.49 -9.66
N GLY A 591 -5.97 16.57 -9.84
CA GLY A 591 -5.84 15.77 -11.07
C GLY A 591 -7.04 14.88 -11.40
N ARG A 592 -8.01 14.70 -10.49
CA ARG A 592 -9.26 13.96 -10.73
C ARG A 592 -10.35 14.81 -11.38
N ARG A 593 -10.20 16.14 -11.47
CA ARG A 593 -11.20 17.05 -12.04
C ARG A 593 -11.65 16.64 -13.44
N GLY A 594 -10.71 16.23 -14.30
CA GLY A 594 -11.06 15.71 -15.63
C GLY A 594 -11.97 14.48 -15.61
N TYR A 595 -11.83 13.60 -14.62
CA TYR A 595 -12.74 12.47 -14.46
C TYR A 595 -14.12 12.93 -13.95
N TRP A 596 -14.16 13.83 -12.97
CA TRP A 596 -15.42 14.35 -12.42
C TRP A 596 -16.24 15.12 -13.46
N THR A 597 -15.61 16.00 -14.23
CA THR A 597 -16.27 16.77 -15.29
C THR A 597 -16.82 15.85 -16.38
N LEU A 598 -16.07 14.82 -16.76
CA LEU A 598 -16.54 13.81 -17.70
C LEU A 598 -17.77 13.07 -17.16
N ARG A 599 -17.74 12.61 -15.91
CA ARG A 599 -18.89 11.94 -15.27
C ARG A 599 -20.09 12.86 -15.14
N LEU A 600 -19.89 14.13 -14.78
CA LEU A 600 -20.95 15.12 -14.67
C LEU A 600 -21.64 15.33 -16.01
N SER A 601 -20.87 15.54 -17.07
CA SER A 601 -21.39 15.65 -18.43
C SER A 601 -22.14 14.38 -18.88
N ILE A 602 -21.66 13.19 -18.52
CA ILE A 602 -22.36 11.92 -18.78
C ILE A 602 -23.70 11.85 -18.06
N ASN A 603 -23.73 12.15 -16.76
CA ASN A 603 -24.94 12.02 -15.95
C ASN A 603 -26.00 13.04 -16.36
N LEU A 604 -25.61 14.26 -16.77
CA LEU A 604 -26.53 15.25 -17.34
C LEU A 604 -27.20 14.78 -18.63
N GLU A 605 -26.49 14.00 -19.46
CA GLU A 605 -27.10 13.39 -20.65
C GLU A 605 -28.10 12.30 -20.27
N HIS A 606 -27.81 11.48 -19.26
CA HIS A 606 -28.74 10.47 -18.75
C HIS A 606 -30.03 11.06 -18.16
N THR A 607 -29.96 12.25 -17.57
CA THR A 607 -31.12 12.95 -17.00
C THR A 607 -31.88 13.81 -18.03
N GLY A 608 -31.46 13.81 -19.30
CA GLY A 608 -32.17 14.49 -20.38
C GLY A 608 -31.76 15.95 -20.62
N TYR A 609 -30.60 16.38 -20.13
CA TYR A 609 -30.07 17.74 -20.30
C TYR A 609 -28.83 17.78 -21.22
N PRO A 610 -28.97 17.49 -22.54
CA PRO A 610 -27.84 17.40 -23.46
C PRO A 610 -27.14 18.74 -23.73
N ASN A 611 -27.83 19.87 -23.60
CA ASN A 611 -27.22 21.19 -23.75
C ASN A 611 -26.31 21.53 -22.56
N GLU A 612 -26.77 21.28 -21.33
CA GLU A 612 -25.94 21.42 -20.13
C GLU A 612 -24.77 20.43 -20.15
N SER A 613 -25.02 19.18 -20.58
CA SER A 613 -23.97 18.18 -20.79
C SER A 613 -22.87 18.68 -21.73
N LEU A 614 -23.25 19.31 -22.84
CA LEU A 614 -22.32 19.91 -23.80
C LEU A 614 -21.55 21.09 -23.19
N THR A 615 -22.25 22.03 -22.51
CA THR A 615 -21.61 23.18 -21.85
C THR A 615 -20.58 22.73 -20.82
N VAL A 616 -20.92 21.76 -19.96
CA VAL A 616 -19.97 21.18 -18.97
C VAL A 616 -18.74 20.59 -19.65
N ALA A 617 -18.91 19.94 -20.81
CA ALA A 617 -17.79 19.40 -21.56
C ALA A 617 -16.91 20.52 -22.16
N GLU A 618 -17.51 21.59 -22.70
CA GLU A 618 -16.83 22.75 -23.25
C GLU A 618 -16.03 23.50 -22.16
N ASP A 619 -16.65 23.78 -21.01
CA ASP A 619 -16.03 24.42 -19.85
C ASP A 619 -14.89 23.56 -19.29
N GLY A 620 -15.10 22.24 -19.25
CA GLY A 620 -14.08 21.28 -18.84
C GLY A 620 -12.81 21.32 -19.66
N LEU A 621 -12.85 21.75 -20.92
CA LEU A 621 -11.63 21.89 -21.73
C LEU A 621 -10.82 23.16 -21.40
N GLN A 622 -11.43 24.14 -20.73
CA GLN A 622 -10.75 25.34 -20.23
C GLN A 622 -10.05 25.09 -18.89
N ASP A 623 -10.44 24.03 -18.18
CA ASP A 623 -9.86 23.65 -16.90
C ASP A 623 -8.48 22.98 -17.09
N PRO A 624 -7.38 23.54 -16.55
CA PRO A 624 -6.02 23.02 -16.74
C PRO A 624 -5.80 21.64 -16.11
N TRP A 625 -6.65 21.23 -15.16
CA TRP A 625 -6.57 19.92 -14.49
C TRP A 625 -7.30 18.80 -15.26
N VAL A 626 -7.82 19.11 -16.45
CA VAL A 626 -8.43 18.13 -17.36
C VAL A 626 -7.41 17.68 -18.39
N ARG A 627 -6.75 16.56 -18.09
CA ARG A 627 -5.57 16.04 -18.81
C ARG A 627 -5.79 14.66 -19.44
N ALA A 628 -4.85 14.24 -20.27
CA ALA A 628 -4.75 12.91 -20.89
C ALA A 628 -6.10 12.35 -21.41
N GLY A 629 -6.46 11.11 -21.02
CA GLY A 629 -7.67 10.44 -21.49
C GLY A 629 -8.99 11.14 -21.12
N SER A 630 -9.03 11.89 -20.01
CA SER A 630 -10.22 12.68 -19.66
C SER A 630 -10.43 13.85 -20.63
N ARG A 631 -9.34 14.53 -21.01
CA ARG A 631 -9.39 15.58 -22.03
C ARG A 631 -9.85 15.04 -23.39
N MET A 632 -9.29 13.89 -23.80
CA MET A 632 -9.68 13.18 -25.02
C MET A 632 -11.18 12.82 -25.03
N ALA A 633 -11.68 12.29 -23.91
CA ALA A 633 -13.09 11.94 -23.76
C ALA A 633 -14.03 13.15 -23.91
N LEU A 634 -13.69 14.29 -23.29
CA LEU A 634 -14.47 15.52 -23.42
C LEU A 634 -14.42 16.09 -24.85
N GLN A 635 -13.24 16.12 -25.48
CA GLN A 635 -13.09 16.57 -26.88
C GLN A 635 -13.99 15.77 -27.82
N ARG A 636 -13.97 14.44 -27.74
CA ARG A 636 -14.84 13.57 -28.55
C ARG A 636 -16.32 13.78 -28.22
N ARG A 637 -16.65 14.03 -26.95
CA ARG A 637 -18.02 14.31 -26.52
C ARG A 637 -18.54 15.60 -27.14
N ILE A 638 -17.75 16.67 -27.15
CA ILE A 638 -18.10 17.95 -27.78
C ILE A 638 -18.34 17.76 -29.28
N LEU A 639 -17.50 16.98 -29.98
CA LEU A 639 -17.71 16.68 -31.41
C LEU A 639 -18.99 15.87 -31.67
N ARG A 640 -19.40 15.01 -30.73
CA ARG A 640 -20.64 14.21 -30.84
C ARG A 640 -21.88 15.04 -30.54
N LEU A 641 -21.88 15.80 -29.44
CA LEU A 641 -23.03 16.56 -28.95
C LEU A 641 -23.19 17.91 -29.67
N GLY A 642 -22.10 18.57 -30.03
CA GLY A 642 -22.06 19.86 -30.71
C GLY A 642 -22.37 19.80 -32.21
N LYS A 643 -23.04 18.76 -32.69
CA LYS A 643 -23.56 18.75 -34.08
C LYS A 643 -24.73 19.74 -34.21
N PRO A 644 -24.96 20.33 -35.39
CA PRO A 644 -26.13 21.16 -35.63
C PRO A 644 -27.45 20.45 -35.25
N PRO A 645 -28.43 21.17 -34.67
CA PRO A 645 -28.47 22.62 -34.49
C PRO A 645 -27.80 23.15 -33.20
N ARG A 646 -27.15 22.33 -32.37
CA ARG A 646 -26.62 22.77 -31.07
C ARG A 646 -25.39 23.69 -31.18
N ARG A 647 -24.45 23.33 -32.05
CA ARG A 647 -23.31 24.18 -32.44
C ARG A 647 -23.10 24.07 -33.95
N TRP A 648 -22.81 25.20 -34.58
CA TRP A 648 -22.52 25.29 -36.01
C TRP A 648 -21.02 25.34 -36.30
N LYS A 649 -20.24 25.84 -35.35
CA LYS A 649 -18.78 25.94 -35.45
C LYS A 649 -18.12 24.64 -35.02
N THR A 650 -17.27 24.08 -35.88
CA THR A 650 -16.44 22.93 -35.52
C THR A 650 -15.23 23.39 -34.69
N PRO A 651 -14.92 22.75 -33.55
CA PRO A 651 -13.74 23.09 -32.74
C PRO A 651 -12.41 22.91 -33.49
N SER A 652 -11.40 23.73 -33.17
CA SER A 652 -10.06 23.68 -33.80
C SER A 652 -9.34 22.35 -33.61
N PHE A 653 -9.50 21.71 -32.45
CA PHE A 653 -8.89 20.41 -32.15
C PHE A 653 -9.51 19.24 -32.96
N SER A 654 -10.60 19.45 -33.68
CA SER A 654 -11.31 18.40 -34.45
C SER A 654 -10.40 17.64 -35.40
N ALA A 655 -9.46 18.33 -36.07
CA ALA A 655 -8.51 17.70 -36.99
C ALA A 655 -7.54 16.75 -36.27
N SER A 656 -6.99 17.17 -35.13
CA SER A 656 -6.08 16.34 -34.31
C SER A 656 -6.77 15.07 -33.79
N ILE A 657 -8.01 15.19 -33.29
CA ILE A 657 -8.76 14.04 -32.76
C ILE A 657 -9.19 13.04 -33.85
N LYS A 658 -9.38 13.54 -35.08
CA LYS A 658 -9.74 12.71 -36.25
C LYS A 658 -8.52 12.21 -37.03
N ARG A 659 -7.29 12.52 -36.57
CA ARG A 659 -6.06 12.03 -37.17
C ARG A 659 -6.14 10.51 -37.30
N LYS A 660 -5.92 10.02 -38.51
CA LYS A 660 -6.00 8.59 -38.81
C LYS A 660 -4.81 7.90 -38.14
N ILE A 661 -5.11 6.93 -37.28
CA ILE A 661 -4.14 6.00 -36.72
C ILE A 661 -4.08 4.81 -37.68
N THR A 662 -2.88 4.36 -38.02
CA THR A 662 -2.69 3.20 -38.89
C THR A 662 -3.30 1.97 -38.25
N GLU A 663 -4.14 1.24 -39.00
CA GLU A 663 -4.78 0.01 -38.52
C GLU A 663 -4.30 -1.18 -39.35
N VAL A 664 -3.84 -2.22 -38.67
CA VAL A 664 -3.43 -3.50 -39.26
C VAL A 664 -4.44 -4.56 -38.82
N HIS A 665 -4.79 -5.48 -39.72
CA HIS A 665 -5.75 -6.53 -39.44
C HIS A 665 -5.05 -7.89 -39.47
N VAL A 666 -5.18 -8.64 -38.39
CA VAL A 666 -4.60 -9.98 -38.23
C VAL A 666 -5.73 -10.98 -38.08
N GLN A 667 -5.66 -12.09 -38.80
CA GLN A 667 -6.63 -13.16 -38.69
C GLN A 667 -6.14 -14.21 -37.69
N GLY A 668 -7.02 -14.61 -36.76
CA GLY A 668 -6.73 -15.67 -35.79
C GLY A 668 -7.82 -16.73 -35.76
N ARG A 669 -7.46 -17.99 -35.54
CA ARG A 669 -8.44 -19.07 -35.33
C ARG A 669 -8.90 -19.06 -33.87
N PRO A 670 -10.18 -18.73 -33.56
CA PRO A 670 -10.63 -18.59 -32.18
C PRO A 670 -10.80 -19.96 -31.49
N LEU A 671 -10.49 -20.02 -30.20
CA LEU A 671 -10.72 -21.19 -29.31
C LEU A 671 -12.02 -21.05 -28.52
N ASN A 672 -12.34 -19.84 -28.08
CA ASN A 672 -13.56 -19.51 -27.34
C ASN A 672 -14.11 -18.15 -27.82
N CYS A 673 -15.42 -18.09 -28.04
CA CYS A 673 -16.13 -16.88 -28.46
C CYS A 673 -17.23 -16.49 -27.45
N GLU A 674 -17.07 -16.90 -26.18
CA GLU A 674 -18.05 -16.64 -25.13
C GLU A 674 -17.95 -15.23 -24.57
N MET A 675 -19.11 -14.61 -24.34
CA MET A 675 -19.19 -13.24 -23.82
C MET A 675 -18.74 -13.21 -22.36
N GLY A 676 -17.69 -12.43 -22.07
CA GLY A 676 -17.14 -12.24 -20.72
C GLY A 676 -15.89 -13.07 -20.42
N MET A 677 -15.46 -13.97 -21.33
CA MET A 677 -14.17 -14.66 -21.23
C MET A 677 -13.08 -13.93 -22.04
N LYS A 678 -11.82 -14.05 -21.62
CA LYS A 678 -10.69 -13.60 -22.45
C LYS A 678 -10.68 -14.40 -23.76
N ASN A 679 -10.60 -13.70 -24.89
CA ASN A 679 -10.50 -14.34 -26.20
C ASN A 679 -9.17 -15.08 -26.31
N ARG A 680 -9.22 -16.36 -26.66
CA ARG A 680 -8.03 -17.19 -26.91
C ARG A 680 -8.03 -17.67 -28.36
N PHE A 681 -6.84 -17.81 -28.93
CA PHE A 681 -6.61 -18.16 -30.32
C PHE A 681 -5.60 -19.29 -30.41
N TYR A 682 -5.62 -20.02 -31.53
CA TYR A 682 -4.49 -20.88 -31.90
C TYR A 682 -3.39 -20.01 -32.51
N GLY A 683 -2.19 -20.10 -31.95
CA GLY A 683 -0.97 -19.51 -32.51
C GLY A 683 -0.52 -20.21 -33.79
N GLU A 684 0.49 -19.64 -34.45
CA GLU A 684 1.12 -20.22 -35.65
C GLU A 684 1.78 -21.57 -35.36
N ASP A 685 2.25 -21.76 -34.12
CA ASP A 685 2.79 -23.00 -33.56
C ASP A 685 1.71 -24.06 -33.24
N GLY A 686 0.43 -23.71 -33.38
CA GLY A 686 -0.71 -24.57 -33.03
C GLY A 686 -1.06 -24.56 -31.54
N GLU A 687 -0.32 -23.81 -30.72
CA GLU A 687 -0.55 -23.70 -29.28
C GLU A 687 -1.61 -22.66 -28.94
N GLN A 688 -2.20 -22.75 -27.74
CA GLN A 688 -3.22 -21.79 -27.30
C GLN A 688 -2.59 -20.49 -26.79
N CYS A 689 -2.90 -19.35 -27.42
CA CYS A 689 -2.36 -18.04 -27.08
C CYS A 689 -3.45 -16.96 -26.85
N GLY A 690 -3.06 -15.83 -26.27
CA GLY A 690 -3.88 -14.61 -26.18
C GLY A 690 -3.80 -13.78 -27.47
N VAL A 691 -4.59 -12.68 -27.55
CA VAL A 691 -4.59 -11.79 -28.73
C VAL A 691 -3.27 -11.07 -28.91
N GLU A 692 -2.61 -10.69 -27.82
CA GLU A 692 -1.35 -9.96 -27.83
C GLU A 692 -0.19 -10.85 -28.28
N GLN A 693 -0.20 -12.11 -27.84
CA GLN A 693 0.78 -13.11 -28.29
C GLN A 693 0.61 -13.46 -29.78
N LEU A 694 -0.64 -13.56 -30.26
CA LEU A 694 -0.90 -13.77 -31.68
C LEU A 694 -0.40 -12.59 -32.51
N ALA A 695 -0.61 -11.36 -32.04
CA ALA A 695 -0.08 -10.17 -32.69
C ALA A 695 1.46 -10.17 -32.71
N LEU A 696 2.13 -10.58 -31.62
CA LEU A 696 3.59 -10.73 -31.59
C LEU A 696 4.09 -11.75 -32.63
N GLN A 697 3.44 -12.91 -32.74
CA GLN A 697 3.78 -13.92 -33.76
C GLN A 697 3.66 -13.34 -35.17
N TYR A 698 2.54 -12.66 -35.47
CA TYR A 698 2.35 -11.98 -36.75
C TYR A 698 3.48 -10.98 -37.04
N TYR A 699 3.80 -10.08 -36.10
CA TYR A 699 4.86 -9.08 -36.33
C TYR A 699 6.26 -9.71 -36.46
N ALA A 700 6.52 -10.83 -35.79
CA ALA A 700 7.77 -11.58 -35.94
C ALA A 700 7.88 -12.27 -37.31
N GLY A 701 6.77 -12.74 -37.87
CA GLY A 701 6.69 -13.34 -39.20
C GLY A 701 6.27 -12.35 -40.28
N GLU A 702 5.06 -12.53 -40.81
CA GLU A 702 4.50 -11.81 -41.96
C GLU A 702 4.44 -10.29 -41.78
N GLY A 703 4.33 -9.81 -40.55
CA GLY A 703 4.27 -8.41 -40.16
C GLY A 703 5.61 -7.67 -40.18
N GLY A 704 6.69 -8.33 -40.61
CA GLY A 704 7.93 -7.67 -41.02
C GLY A 704 9.16 -7.91 -40.14
N GLY A 705 9.27 -9.07 -39.50
CA GLY A 705 10.49 -9.49 -38.80
C GLY A 705 10.81 -8.71 -37.53
N TRP A 706 9.78 -8.30 -36.78
CA TRP A 706 9.94 -7.53 -35.55
C TRP A 706 10.24 -8.43 -34.35
N GLN A 707 11.07 -7.94 -33.45
CA GLN A 707 11.16 -8.44 -32.09
C GLN A 707 10.29 -7.55 -31.20
N GLY A 708 9.82 -8.06 -30.06
CA GLY A 708 9.03 -7.23 -29.16
C GLY A 708 8.49 -7.95 -27.95
N VAL A 709 7.89 -7.16 -27.06
CA VAL A 709 7.31 -7.64 -25.80
C VAL A 709 5.91 -7.11 -25.61
N HIS A 710 5.08 -7.90 -24.94
CA HIS A 710 3.77 -7.50 -24.45
C HIS A 710 3.87 -7.16 -22.97
N THR A 711 3.85 -5.86 -22.63
CA THR A 711 4.01 -5.41 -21.23
C THR A 711 3.16 -4.21 -20.83
N GLU A 712 2.24 -3.78 -21.69
CA GLU A 712 1.42 -2.59 -21.46
C GLU A 712 2.32 -1.39 -21.04
N SER A 713 2.08 -0.81 -19.86
CA SER A 713 2.88 0.31 -19.33
C SER A 713 4.20 -0.12 -18.67
N GLY A 714 4.40 -1.42 -18.38
CA GLY A 714 5.49 -1.92 -17.54
C GLY A 714 6.89 -1.58 -18.05
N ILE A 715 7.19 -1.90 -19.32
CA ILE A 715 8.51 -1.61 -19.92
C ILE A 715 8.82 -0.11 -19.91
N TRP A 716 7.81 0.72 -20.21
CA TRP A 716 7.99 2.17 -20.29
C TRP A 716 8.28 2.81 -18.95
N LEU A 717 7.58 2.38 -17.91
CA LEU A 717 7.83 2.85 -16.56
C LEU A 717 9.18 2.35 -16.03
N THR A 718 9.62 1.16 -16.46
CA THR A 718 10.94 0.62 -16.15
C THR A 718 12.04 1.44 -16.82
N ILE A 719 11.92 1.71 -18.13
CA ILE A 719 12.83 2.59 -18.88
C ILE A 719 12.88 3.98 -18.23
N PHE A 720 11.73 4.59 -17.92
CA PHE A 720 11.68 5.88 -17.24
C PHE A 720 12.40 5.86 -15.89
N GLY A 721 12.13 4.87 -15.05
CA GLY A 721 12.75 4.76 -13.73
C GLY A 721 14.27 4.57 -13.79
N LEU A 722 14.77 3.80 -14.77
CA LEU A 722 16.20 3.61 -14.98
C LEU A 722 16.87 4.87 -15.54
N LEU A 723 16.28 5.48 -16.57
CA LEU A 723 16.83 6.69 -17.20
C LEU A 723 16.79 7.91 -16.29
N MET A 724 15.78 8.01 -15.43
CA MET A 724 15.57 9.17 -14.55
C MET A 724 15.97 8.90 -13.10
N TRP A 725 16.69 7.82 -12.80
CA TRP A 725 16.97 7.37 -11.43
C TRP A 725 17.54 8.50 -10.54
N ASP A 726 18.61 9.16 -11.00
CA ASP A 726 19.27 10.24 -10.25
C ASP A 726 18.38 11.47 -10.04
N ILE A 727 17.43 11.71 -10.95
CA ILE A 727 16.45 12.78 -10.84
C ILE A 727 15.36 12.40 -9.83
N ILE A 728 14.88 11.15 -9.87
CA ILE A 728 13.83 10.64 -8.96
C ILE A 728 14.33 10.71 -7.52
N PHE A 729 15.58 10.33 -7.27
CA PHE A 729 16.19 10.28 -5.94
C PHE A 729 17.07 11.50 -5.61
N SER A 730 16.93 12.61 -6.36
CA SER A 730 17.66 13.84 -6.10
C SER A 730 17.25 14.48 -4.76
N ASN A 731 18.19 15.21 -4.14
CA ASN A 731 17.98 15.90 -2.87
C ASN A 731 16.97 17.06 -2.99
N VAL A 732 15.70 16.78 -2.68
CA VAL A 732 14.63 17.77 -2.58
C VAL A 732 14.04 17.74 -1.17
N PRO A 733 13.83 18.89 -0.50
CA PRO A 733 13.21 18.93 0.82
C PRO A 733 11.83 18.27 0.84
N ASN A 734 11.51 17.60 1.94
CA ASN A 734 10.20 17.05 2.31
C ASN A 734 9.65 15.89 1.47
N VAL A 735 10.25 15.56 0.31
CA VAL A 735 9.73 14.50 -0.56
C VAL A 735 10.10 13.08 -0.09
N PHE A 736 11.15 12.96 0.73
CA PHE A 736 11.54 11.72 1.41
C PHE A 736 11.50 11.94 2.93
N ARG A 737 10.67 11.14 3.61
CA ARG A 737 10.39 11.20 5.04
C ARG A 737 11.03 10.04 5.78
N THR A 738 11.10 8.88 5.15
CA THR A 738 11.76 7.68 5.70
C THR A 738 12.59 6.97 4.64
N ARG A 739 13.48 6.08 5.09
CA ARG A 739 14.34 5.25 4.22
C ARG A 739 13.60 4.10 3.51
N PHE A 740 12.27 4.06 3.59
CA PHE A 740 11.43 2.96 3.09
C PHE A 740 10.47 3.42 1.99
N GLN A 741 10.84 4.45 1.23
CA GLN A 741 10.09 4.97 0.09
C GLN A 741 10.68 4.47 -1.22
N THR A 742 9.81 4.10 -2.15
CA THR A 742 10.18 3.67 -3.51
C THR A 742 10.13 4.81 -4.54
N ALA A 743 9.67 5.98 -4.12
CA ALA A 743 9.55 7.20 -4.92
C ALA A 743 9.40 8.42 -3.99
N PRO A 744 9.75 9.62 -4.48
CA PRO A 744 9.49 10.85 -3.74
C PRO A 744 7.99 11.14 -3.68
N LEU A 745 7.52 11.75 -2.59
CA LEU A 745 6.09 12.02 -2.35
C LEU A 745 5.45 12.94 -3.41
N ASP A 746 6.26 13.74 -4.11
CA ASP A 746 5.81 14.65 -5.15
C ASP A 746 5.73 14.02 -6.56
N MET A 747 6.19 12.77 -6.76
CA MET A 747 6.29 12.13 -8.09
C MET A 747 4.98 12.13 -8.89
N GLU A 748 3.84 12.03 -8.22
CA GLU A 748 2.50 12.01 -8.83
C GLU A 748 1.83 13.40 -8.84
N THR A 749 2.60 14.48 -8.66
CA THR A 749 2.13 15.88 -8.69
C THR A 749 2.96 16.73 -9.67
N ASP A 750 2.38 17.86 -10.07
CA ASP A 750 3.04 18.82 -10.97
C ASP A 750 4.34 19.40 -10.36
N SER A 751 4.48 19.34 -9.03
CA SER A 751 5.66 19.82 -8.29
C SER A 751 6.93 19.06 -8.66
N PHE A 752 6.84 17.75 -8.94
CA PHE A 752 8.01 16.92 -9.27
C PHE A 752 8.84 17.53 -10.40
N TYR A 753 8.18 17.89 -11.51
CA TYR A 753 8.82 18.52 -12.64
C TYR A 753 9.20 19.97 -12.36
N LEU A 754 8.34 20.75 -11.71
CA LEU A 754 8.57 22.18 -11.50
C LEU A 754 9.81 22.43 -10.61
N VAL A 755 9.94 21.69 -9.51
CA VAL A 755 11.08 21.81 -8.58
C VAL A 755 12.39 21.33 -9.22
N ARG A 756 12.32 20.31 -10.08
CA ARG A 756 13.48 19.69 -10.75
C ARG A 756 13.66 20.15 -12.19
N LYS A 757 13.02 21.24 -12.62
CA LYS A 757 12.92 21.60 -14.05
C LYS A 757 14.28 21.75 -14.72
N SER A 758 15.22 22.45 -14.08
CA SER A 758 16.56 22.68 -14.63
C SER A 758 17.37 21.39 -14.78
N CYS A 759 17.37 20.52 -13.76
CA CYS A 759 18.10 19.26 -13.81
C CYS A 759 17.43 18.26 -14.75
N ILE A 760 16.10 18.20 -14.78
CA ILE A 760 15.34 17.38 -15.74
C ILE A 760 15.70 17.79 -17.17
N GLU A 761 15.55 19.06 -17.54
CA GLU A 761 15.78 19.48 -18.92
C GLU A 761 17.23 19.29 -19.36
N SER A 762 18.20 19.52 -18.47
CA SER A 762 19.61 19.22 -18.75
C SER A 762 19.86 17.72 -18.96
N HIS A 763 19.22 16.86 -18.15
CA HIS A 763 19.35 15.41 -18.27
C HIS A 763 18.67 14.86 -19.52
N LEU A 764 17.47 15.37 -19.83
CA LEU A 764 16.74 15.03 -21.05
C LEU A 764 17.50 15.43 -22.31
N GLN A 765 18.27 16.52 -22.28
CA GLN A 765 19.15 16.90 -23.38
C GLN A 765 20.23 15.84 -23.62
N LYS A 766 20.85 15.29 -22.57
CA LYS A 766 21.82 14.18 -22.72
C LYS A 766 21.18 12.94 -23.35
N ILE A 767 19.97 12.58 -22.92
CA ILE A 767 19.22 11.45 -23.49
C ILE A 767 18.91 11.72 -24.96
N HIS A 768 18.47 12.94 -25.28
CA HIS A 768 18.21 13.38 -26.65
C HIS A 768 19.44 13.22 -27.55
N ASP A 769 20.63 13.54 -27.03
CA ASP A 769 21.90 13.51 -27.75
C ASP A 769 22.54 12.11 -27.82
N GLY A 770 21.84 11.07 -27.35
CA GLY A 770 22.22 9.67 -27.55
C GLY A 770 22.73 8.93 -26.31
N MET A 771 22.77 9.57 -25.14
CA MET A 771 23.28 8.94 -23.90
C MET A 771 22.32 7.93 -23.25
N GLY A 772 21.13 7.71 -23.83
CA GLY A 772 20.07 6.89 -23.22
C GLY A 772 20.51 5.46 -22.87
N GLU A 773 21.20 4.77 -23.78
CA GLU A 773 21.65 3.38 -23.53
C GLU A 773 22.69 3.32 -22.41
N GLU A 774 23.67 4.22 -22.40
CA GLU A 774 24.73 4.25 -21.39
C GLU A 774 24.19 4.58 -19.99
N ILE A 775 23.26 5.54 -19.90
CA ILE A 775 22.58 5.87 -18.64
C ILE A 775 21.79 4.65 -18.14
N LEU A 776 21.08 3.94 -19.03
CA LEU A 776 20.30 2.76 -18.67
C LEU A 776 21.19 1.64 -18.12
N ILE A 777 22.32 1.35 -18.79
CA ILE A 777 23.28 0.32 -18.35
C ILE A 777 23.84 0.68 -16.97
N THR A 778 24.33 1.91 -16.81
CA THR A 778 24.93 2.39 -15.57
C THR A 778 23.93 2.30 -14.41
N SER A 779 22.69 2.72 -14.65
CA SER A 779 21.60 2.65 -13.67
C SER A 779 21.24 1.21 -13.32
N TRP A 780 21.15 0.31 -14.30
CA TRP A 780 20.89 -1.10 -14.07
C TRP A 780 21.96 -1.74 -13.19
N GLU A 781 23.23 -1.61 -13.56
CA GLU A 781 24.36 -2.20 -12.83
C GLU A 781 24.45 -1.68 -11.39
N SER A 782 24.18 -0.40 -11.19
CA SER A 782 24.24 0.25 -9.87
C SER A 782 23.06 -0.09 -8.96
N HIS A 783 21.89 -0.37 -9.54
CA HIS A 783 20.63 -0.36 -8.80
C HIS A 783 19.80 -1.64 -8.90
N VAL A 784 20.23 -2.65 -9.67
CA VAL A 784 19.50 -3.93 -9.80
C VAL A 784 19.03 -4.49 -8.45
N GLY A 785 17.76 -4.90 -8.39
CA GLY A 785 17.10 -5.39 -7.18
C GLY A 785 16.66 -4.30 -6.19
N THR A 786 16.87 -3.02 -6.50
CA THR A 786 16.45 -1.89 -5.66
C THR A 786 15.06 -1.40 -6.05
N ALA A 787 14.15 -1.29 -5.09
CA ALA A 787 12.76 -0.94 -5.30
C ALA A 787 12.61 0.52 -5.76
N CYS A 788 12.06 0.71 -6.96
CA CYS A 788 11.70 2.02 -7.50
C CYS A 788 10.29 1.94 -8.09
N ARG A 789 9.47 2.97 -7.84
CA ARG A 789 8.14 3.07 -8.44
C ARG A 789 8.27 3.02 -9.97
N GLY A 790 7.53 2.09 -10.59
CA GLY A 790 7.54 1.90 -12.04
C GLY A 790 8.59 0.91 -12.58
N VAL A 791 9.59 0.53 -11.79
CA VAL A 791 10.64 -0.41 -12.19
C VAL A 791 10.29 -1.82 -11.74
N ASN A 792 10.29 -2.78 -12.67
CA ASN A 792 10.18 -4.19 -12.37
C ASN A 792 11.39 -4.97 -12.93
N TRP A 793 12.26 -5.40 -12.03
CA TRP A 793 13.52 -6.07 -12.38
C TRP A 793 13.34 -7.48 -12.95
N ASP A 794 12.21 -8.14 -12.67
CA ASP A 794 11.97 -9.54 -13.05
C ASP A 794 11.29 -9.67 -14.43
N TRP A 795 10.77 -8.56 -14.98
CA TRP A 795 9.97 -8.58 -16.21
C TRP A 795 10.80 -8.46 -17.48
N HIS A 796 11.97 -7.82 -17.41
CA HIS A 796 12.80 -7.53 -18.58
C HIS A 796 14.27 -7.76 -18.28
N SER A 797 14.97 -8.35 -19.24
CA SER A 797 16.42 -8.43 -19.21
C SER A 797 17.07 -7.09 -19.61
N LEU A 798 18.29 -6.86 -19.14
CA LEU A 798 19.09 -5.71 -19.58
C LEU A 798 19.24 -5.68 -21.11
N THR A 799 19.41 -6.83 -21.75
CA THR A 799 19.57 -6.92 -23.21
C THR A 799 18.33 -6.42 -23.96
N GLU A 800 17.12 -6.79 -23.51
CA GLU A 800 15.87 -6.31 -24.11
C GLU A 800 15.69 -4.81 -23.92
N LEU A 801 15.97 -4.30 -22.71
CA LEU A 801 15.84 -2.87 -22.41
C LEU A 801 16.82 -2.03 -23.24
N ARG A 802 18.07 -2.49 -23.40
CA ARG A 802 19.05 -1.86 -24.28
C ARG A 802 18.56 -1.83 -25.72
N ALA A 803 18.14 -2.98 -26.26
CA ALA A 803 17.64 -3.07 -27.63
C ALA A 803 16.47 -2.10 -27.88
N ALA A 804 15.51 -2.06 -26.96
CA ALA A 804 14.39 -1.13 -27.02
C ALA A 804 14.85 0.33 -27.01
N VAL A 805 15.69 0.75 -26.06
CA VAL A 805 16.19 2.12 -25.93
C VAL A 805 16.97 2.57 -27.17
N THR A 806 17.85 1.71 -27.69
CA THR A 806 18.64 2.01 -28.90
C THR A 806 17.74 2.17 -30.13
N CYS A 807 16.71 1.32 -30.29
CA CYS A 807 15.80 1.37 -31.43
C CYS A 807 14.75 2.49 -31.36
N ILE A 808 14.37 2.94 -30.15
CA ILE A 808 13.49 4.11 -29.97
C ILE A 808 14.21 5.40 -30.36
N GLY A 809 15.48 5.51 -29.98
CA GLY A 809 16.31 6.69 -30.24
C GLY A 809 16.11 7.83 -29.24
N GLY A 810 17.15 8.66 -29.10
CA GLY A 810 17.24 9.73 -28.11
C GLY A 810 16.07 10.73 -28.08
N PRO A 811 15.65 11.32 -29.23
CA PRO A 811 14.59 12.32 -29.23
C PRO A 811 13.24 11.81 -28.70
N CYS A 812 12.85 10.60 -29.13
CA CYS A 812 11.61 9.97 -28.69
C CYS A 812 11.66 9.62 -27.20
N LEU A 813 12.79 9.08 -26.71
CA LEU A 813 13.00 8.78 -25.29
C LEU A 813 12.95 10.04 -24.41
N ALA A 814 13.64 11.11 -24.82
CA ALA A 814 13.66 12.37 -24.09
C ALA A 814 12.26 12.98 -24.01
N SER A 815 11.49 12.94 -25.11
CA SER A 815 10.10 13.41 -25.12
C SER A 815 9.22 12.58 -24.19
N LEU A 816 9.33 11.25 -24.23
CA LEU A 816 8.58 10.36 -23.34
C LEU A 816 8.89 10.65 -21.86
N CYS A 817 10.17 10.72 -21.52
CA CYS A 817 10.61 10.99 -20.15
C CYS A 817 10.14 12.36 -19.66
N ARG A 818 10.11 13.37 -20.54
CA ARG A 818 9.53 14.68 -20.22
C ARG A 818 8.06 14.59 -19.83
N HIS A 819 7.25 13.88 -20.63
CA HIS A 819 5.81 13.76 -20.38
C HIS A 819 5.51 12.99 -19.08
N LEU A 820 6.26 11.92 -18.81
CA LEU A 820 6.13 11.17 -17.56
C LEU A 820 6.61 11.99 -16.35
N ALA A 821 7.66 12.81 -16.49
CA ALA A 821 8.08 13.71 -15.42
C ALA A 821 7.04 14.81 -15.14
N GLN A 822 6.41 15.37 -16.18
CA GLN A 822 5.43 16.44 -16.04
C GLN A 822 4.10 15.99 -15.43
N ASP A 823 3.62 14.78 -15.75
CA ASP A 823 2.36 14.26 -15.21
C ASP A 823 2.35 12.73 -15.15
N TYR A 824 3.21 12.18 -14.29
CA TYR A 824 3.35 10.73 -14.10
C TYR A 824 1.99 10.08 -13.80
N ARG A 825 1.15 10.74 -13.00
CA ARG A 825 -0.15 10.21 -12.57
C ARG A 825 -1.10 9.96 -13.74
N SER A 826 -1.20 10.91 -14.69
CA SER A 826 -2.09 10.78 -15.84
C SER A 826 -1.54 9.84 -16.91
N TRP A 827 -0.22 9.72 -17.02
CA TRP A 827 0.44 9.02 -18.13
C TRP A 827 0.93 7.61 -17.76
N SER A 828 1.06 7.26 -16.48
CA SER A 828 1.50 5.93 -16.02
C SER A 828 0.58 4.74 -16.34
N SER A 829 -0.48 4.94 -17.14
CA SER A 829 -1.38 3.86 -17.56
C SER A 829 -1.93 4.08 -18.96
N GLY A 830 -2.30 2.99 -19.63
CA GLY A 830 -2.91 2.99 -20.96
C GLY A 830 -1.93 3.16 -22.11
N MET A 831 -0.64 2.88 -21.87
CA MET A 831 0.36 2.72 -22.93
C MET A 831 -0.04 1.60 -23.90
N PRO A 832 0.43 1.64 -25.16
CA PRO A 832 0.25 0.56 -26.13
C PRO A 832 0.71 -0.80 -25.59
N ASP A 833 -0.04 -1.85 -25.91
CA ASP A 833 0.19 -3.22 -25.42
C ASP A 833 1.60 -3.75 -25.78
N LEU A 834 2.02 -3.51 -27.03
CA LEU A 834 3.29 -4.00 -27.57
C LEU A 834 4.29 -2.87 -27.81
N LEU A 835 5.53 -3.12 -27.40
CA LEU A 835 6.70 -2.41 -27.90
C LEU A 835 7.50 -3.36 -28.79
N LEU A 836 7.61 -3.00 -30.06
CA LEU A 836 8.34 -3.74 -31.08
C LEU A 836 9.60 -2.98 -31.49
N TRP A 837 10.66 -3.69 -31.83
CA TRP A 837 11.89 -3.14 -32.37
C TRP A 837 12.52 -4.06 -33.41
N ARG A 838 13.35 -3.49 -34.27
CA ARG A 838 14.24 -4.24 -35.16
C ARG A 838 15.46 -3.41 -35.51
N PHE A 839 16.57 -4.09 -35.76
CA PHE A 839 17.83 -3.47 -36.17
C PHE A 839 18.00 -3.55 -37.69
N HIS A 840 18.50 -2.46 -38.26
CA HIS A 840 18.97 -2.33 -39.64
C HIS A 840 20.49 -2.14 -39.59
N GLY A 841 21.23 -3.20 -39.29
CA GLY A 841 22.68 -3.18 -39.03
C GLY A 841 23.04 -2.96 -37.56
N GLU A 842 24.30 -2.64 -37.25
CA GLU A 842 24.80 -2.59 -35.87
C GLU A 842 24.38 -1.34 -35.09
N TYR A 843 24.15 -0.21 -35.77
CA TYR A 843 23.98 1.11 -35.12
C TYR A 843 22.66 1.81 -35.43
N ARG A 844 21.77 1.17 -36.19
CA ARG A 844 20.48 1.74 -36.57
C ARG A 844 19.38 0.75 -36.26
N GLY A 845 18.38 1.20 -35.54
CA GLY A 845 17.17 0.43 -35.28
C GLY A 845 15.94 1.31 -35.44
N GLU A 846 14.79 0.66 -35.46
CA GLU A 846 13.50 1.35 -35.40
C GLU A 846 12.60 0.65 -34.39
N ALA A 847 11.78 1.45 -33.71
CA ALA A 847 10.77 0.98 -32.78
C ALA A 847 9.36 1.29 -33.29
N LYS A 848 8.42 0.41 -32.94
CA LYS A 848 7.01 0.54 -33.26
C LYS A 848 6.19 0.20 -32.02
N LEU A 849 5.17 1.01 -31.76
CA LEU A 849 4.22 0.78 -30.66
C LEU A 849 2.90 0.33 -31.23
N VAL A 850 2.38 -0.77 -30.70
CA VAL A 850 1.16 -1.38 -31.23
C VAL A 850 0.16 -1.61 -30.11
N GLU A 851 -1.03 -1.07 -30.28
CA GLU A 851 -2.18 -1.34 -29.43
C GLU A 851 -3.01 -2.47 -30.05
N VAL A 852 -3.22 -3.56 -29.32
CA VAL A 852 -3.91 -4.75 -29.80
C VAL A 852 -5.38 -4.69 -29.39
N LYS A 853 -6.27 -5.03 -30.33
CA LYS A 853 -7.70 -5.10 -30.10
C LYS A 853 -8.26 -6.42 -30.60
N GLY A 854 -8.86 -7.16 -29.68
CA GLY A 854 -9.67 -8.31 -30.04
C GLY A 854 -10.95 -7.90 -30.79
N PRO A 855 -11.75 -8.87 -31.27
CA PRO A 855 -12.87 -8.62 -32.18
C PRO A 855 -13.94 -7.66 -31.64
N ARG A 856 -14.10 -7.59 -30.32
CA ARG A 856 -15.12 -6.76 -29.65
C ARG A 856 -14.53 -5.57 -28.89
N ASP A 857 -13.20 -5.44 -28.90
CA ASP A 857 -12.52 -4.42 -28.12
C ASP A 857 -12.40 -3.10 -28.88
N ARG A 858 -12.43 -2.00 -28.13
CA ARG A 858 -12.25 -0.65 -28.66
C ARG A 858 -11.16 0.06 -27.90
N LEU A 859 -10.48 0.97 -28.57
CA LEU A 859 -9.54 1.88 -27.93
C LEU A 859 -10.22 2.68 -26.83
N SER A 860 -9.67 2.61 -25.62
CA SER A 860 -10.04 3.51 -24.54
C SER A 860 -9.59 4.95 -24.85
N GLU A 861 -10.20 5.93 -24.18
CA GLU A 861 -9.83 7.33 -24.38
C GLU A 861 -8.41 7.64 -23.91
N GLN A 862 -7.91 6.91 -22.91
CA GLN A 862 -6.52 7.00 -22.46
C GLN A 862 -5.55 6.47 -23.52
N GLN A 863 -5.83 5.31 -24.12
CA GLN A 863 -5.01 4.74 -25.19
C GLN A 863 -4.99 5.64 -26.42
N ARG A 864 -6.13 6.26 -26.77
CA ARG A 864 -6.18 7.27 -27.85
C ARG A 864 -5.32 8.49 -27.54
N ALA A 865 -5.38 9.00 -26.31
CA ALA A 865 -4.54 10.11 -25.89
C ALA A 865 -3.05 9.74 -26.00
N TRP A 866 -2.68 8.53 -25.58
CA TRP A 866 -1.32 8.01 -25.72
C TRP A 866 -0.89 7.91 -27.18
N LEU A 867 -1.67 7.25 -28.03
CA LEU A 867 -1.33 7.05 -29.45
C LEU A 867 -1.08 8.38 -30.15
N LEU A 868 -1.94 9.38 -29.94
CA LEU A 868 -1.76 10.72 -30.53
C LEU A 868 -0.55 11.46 -29.97
N LEU A 869 -0.28 11.33 -28.66
CA LEU A 869 0.91 11.93 -28.04
C LEU A 869 2.20 11.32 -28.59
N LEU A 870 2.28 9.99 -28.66
CA LEU A 870 3.44 9.25 -29.18
C LEU A 870 3.71 9.62 -30.64
N MET A 871 2.64 9.69 -31.41
CA MET A 871 2.61 10.21 -32.77
C MET A 871 3.16 11.64 -32.91
N ASP A 872 2.94 12.52 -31.94
CA ASP A 872 3.49 13.87 -31.91
C ASP A 872 4.97 13.88 -31.46
N CYS A 873 5.38 12.90 -30.66
CA CYS A 873 6.77 12.68 -30.26
C CYS A 873 7.64 12.04 -31.36
N GLY A 874 7.04 11.63 -32.49
CA GLY A 874 7.75 11.02 -33.61
C GLY A 874 7.77 9.48 -33.63
N PHE A 875 7.03 8.81 -32.73
CA PHE A 875 6.94 7.36 -32.71
C PHE A 875 6.09 6.82 -33.87
N ASN A 876 6.46 5.63 -34.36
CA ASN A 876 5.60 4.83 -35.22
C ASN A 876 4.57 4.07 -34.38
N THR A 877 3.28 4.36 -34.59
CA THR A 877 2.18 3.78 -33.81
C THR A 877 1.14 3.11 -34.70
N GLU A 878 0.67 1.92 -34.30
CA GLU A 878 -0.37 1.17 -35.01
C GLU A 878 -1.43 0.62 -34.05
N VAL A 879 -2.60 0.30 -34.60
CA VAL A 879 -3.64 -0.46 -33.93
C VAL A 879 -3.78 -1.80 -34.65
N CYS A 880 -3.45 -2.90 -33.97
CA CYS A 880 -3.61 -4.24 -34.49
C CYS A 880 -4.99 -4.79 -34.12
N LYS A 881 -5.85 -5.01 -35.11
CA LYS A 881 -7.17 -5.61 -34.93
C LYS A 881 -7.12 -7.09 -35.25
N VAL A 882 -7.35 -7.92 -34.24
CA VAL A 882 -7.44 -9.37 -34.40
C VAL A 882 -8.89 -9.75 -34.69
N SER A 883 -9.14 -10.36 -35.85
CA SER A 883 -10.45 -10.89 -36.23
C SER A 883 -10.44 -12.41 -36.38
N PRO A 884 -11.55 -13.10 -36.07
CA PRO A 884 -11.64 -14.53 -36.31
C PRO A 884 -11.54 -14.83 -37.82
N VAL A 885 -10.90 -15.95 -38.17
CA VAL A 885 -10.93 -16.47 -39.55
C VAL A 885 -12.40 -16.74 -39.94
N PRO A 886 -12.85 -16.32 -41.14
CA PRO A 886 -14.18 -16.67 -41.63
C PRO A 886 -14.33 -18.21 -41.67
N MET A 887 -15.38 -18.75 -41.04
CA MET A 887 -15.69 -20.17 -41.21
C MET A 887 -16.02 -20.41 -42.69
N PRO A 888 -15.46 -21.44 -43.34
CA PRO A 888 -15.87 -21.80 -44.70
C PRO A 888 -17.38 -22.08 -44.70
N ALA A 889 -18.07 -21.45 -45.66
CA ALA A 889 -19.53 -21.47 -45.80
C ALA A 889 -20.07 -22.86 -46.17
#